data_AF-V8PBU7-F1
#
_entry.id   AF-V8PBU7-F1
#
_cell.length_a   1.000
_cell.length_b   1.000
_cell.length_c   1.000
_cell.angle_alpha   90.00
_cell.angle_beta   90.00
_cell.angle_gamma   90.00
#
_symmetry.space_group_name_H-M   'P 1'
#
loop_
_entity.id
_entity.type
_entity.pdbx_description
1 polymer ?
#
loop_
_entity_poly.entity_id
_entity_poly.type
_entity_poly.pdbx_seq_one_letter_code
_entity_poly.pdbx_strand_id
1 'polypeptide(L)'
;MLCDVRGTMPSIPAETEMDTMTCTHVSVDCIPNGILEKESSNSTEKERKWIRPDSVSKCTWELGKSPSESPHHHATLTKTPKIMPDILKNIGDTPMVRINKVGKLCGLKCELLAKCEFFNAGGSVKDRISLRMVEDAERDGILKPGDTIIEPTSGNTGIGLALAAAVKGYRCIIVMPEKMSMEKVDVLRALGAEIVRTPTTARFDSPESHVGVAWRLKNEIPNSHILDQYRNASNPLSHYDTTAEEILQQCEGQVDMIVAGAGTGGTISGIARKIKEKCPGCTVVDKWYKCNDKESFAFSRMLIREEGLLCGGSSGSAMSVAIKAAQELEKGQRCVVILPDSVRNYMSKFLSEKWMIQRGFMKEEDDDIKKPWWWHVKVQELCLSAPLTVLPSVTCEKTIEILKEKGFDQVPVVDESGLILGMVTLGNMLSSVLAGKVQPSDKVNKVIYKQFQTIHLQDNLGKLSHILEMDHFALVIHEQIQCEYKLMMASVYTSNKTIRVCPFLNGDVENPGAKTSNTWISPNLPSRCTWKPGKSISESPHHYVPQQKEPKILSNVLEKIGHTPLIRVNKISKAYGLKCELLAKCEYFNAGGSVKDRITLRMIEDAEKAGIIKPGDTLIEPTSGNTGIGLALVAAIKGYRCVIVMPEKMSMEKVDILRALGAEIVRTPCTKFDDPESNVRVAWKLKNENPNSHILDQYRNPSNPLAHYDTTAEELLEQCDGKIDMFVAGAGTGGTITGVARKLKEKCPACKIVGVDPEGSIVALPSSLNTVSANDTTMEVEGIGHDFIPTVLDRSVIDQWCKSNDKESFLMARRLIKEEGLLCGGSAGSAMSVAVKAAKQLKEGQRCVVLLPDSVRNYMSKFLNDKWMAQNGFLKDVQEHYPWWWNIKVQKLNLSAPLILLSDVNCQKAVEILQEKSCNQAPVVAESGVILGIVTITNILSSILGGDTQFSDPVIKVTYQQFSKINLNDTLGKLSHVLENEQFAVIVHEVEQYNAKGSSLMKQMVFGVATAVDLLTFITPKNKPQDLNASLTSVYERTFPESGKNSYDV
;
A
#
# COMPACT_ATOMS: atom_id res chain seq x y z
N MET A 1 -50.17 -19.20 22.96
CA MET A 1 -50.11 -19.84 24.30
C MET A 1 -49.06 -19.11 25.11
N LEU A 2 -49.36 -18.51 26.27
CA LEU A 2 -50.64 -18.22 26.92
C LEU A 2 -50.57 -16.86 27.66
N CYS A 3 -51.65 -16.07 27.57
CA CYS A 3 -52.42 -15.36 28.63
C CYS A 3 -51.83 -15.24 30.06
N ASP A 4 -52.15 -14.25 30.92
CA ASP A 4 -53.12 -13.12 30.94
C ASP A 4 -52.84 -12.23 32.21
N VAL A 5 -53.37 -11.01 32.51
CA VAL A 5 -53.90 -9.84 31.77
C VAL A 5 -54.25 -8.69 32.78
N ARG A 6 -54.61 -7.47 32.31
CA ARG A 6 -55.06 -6.23 33.04
C ARG A 6 -53.96 -5.29 33.59
N GLY A 7 -54.16 -3.96 33.58
CA GLY A 7 -55.24 -3.24 32.88
C GLY A 7 -55.39 -1.72 33.11
N THR A 8 -56.33 -1.16 32.34
CA THR A 8 -57.15 0.07 32.52
C THR A 8 -56.55 1.50 32.45
N MET A 9 -57.06 2.22 31.45
CA MET A 9 -57.19 3.68 31.20
C MET A 9 -58.04 4.42 32.30
N PRO A 10 -58.11 5.78 32.37
CA PRO A 10 -58.59 6.69 31.30
C PRO A 10 -57.84 8.05 31.15
N SER A 11 -58.51 9.11 30.67
CA SER A 11 -57.97 10.14 29.75
C SER A 11 -58.72 11.50 29.79
N ILE A 12 -58.57 12.32 28.71
CA ILE A 12 -59.32 13.56 28.32
C ILE A 12 -58.94 14.89 29.09
N PRO A 13 -59.26 16.14 28.63
CA PRO A 13 -58.35 16.96 27.77
C PRO A 13 -58.27 18.51 28.02
N ALA A 14 -57.69 19.23 27.04
CA ALA A 14 -58.08 20.57 26.51
C ALA A 14 -57.65 21.87 27.27
N GLU A 15 -56.94 22.83 26.64
CA GLU A 15 -57.41 24.06 25.92
C GLU A 15 -57.39 25.32 26.84
N THR A 16 -57.23 26.59 26.41
CA THR A 16 -57.11 27.24 25.07
C THR A 16 -56.32 28.58 25.13
N GLU A 17 -55.89 29.07 23.95
CA GLU A 17 -55.83 30.49 23.46
C GLU A 17 -55.12 31.67 24.18
N MET A 18 -54.34 32.43 23.36
CA MET A 18 -54.33 33.91 23.17
C MET A 18 -53.97 34.87 24.35
N ASP A 19 -53.42 36.09 24.16
CA ASP A 19 -53.02 36.84 22.95
C ASP A 19 -52.00 37.98 23.28
N THR A 20 -51.41 38.60 22.24
CA THR A 20 -50.94 40.03 22.21
C THR A 20 -49.91 40.53 23.26
N MET A 21 -49.29 41.73 23.15
CA MET A 21 -48.67 42.47 22.04
C MET A 21 -47.78 43.58 22.66
N THR A 22 -46.60 43.86 22.08
CA THR A 22 -45.96 45.20 22.09
C THR A 22 -45.57 45.79 23.49
N CYS A 23 -44.83 46.90 23.66
CA CYS A 23 -43.86 47.63 22.81
C CYS A 23 -42.92 48.48 23.69
N THR A 24 -41.65 48.65 23.25
CA THR A 24 -40.84 49.89 23.46
C THR A 24 -40.51 50.33 24.92
N HIS A 25 -39.65 51.31 25.24
CA HIS A 25 -38.63 52.07 24.49
C HIS A 25 -37.52 52.62 25.42
N VAL A 26 -36.47 53.19 24.80
CA VAL A 26 -35.61 54.30 25.26
C VAL A 26 -34.50 54.02 26.30
N SER A 27 -33.37 54.68 26.03
CA SER A 27 -32.04 54.62 26.65
C SER A 27 -31.66 56.00 27.27
N VAL A 28 -30.36 56.24 27.52
CA VAL A 28 -29.64 57.55 27.58
C VAL A 28 -28.92 57.92 28.92
N ASP A 29 -27.62 57.60 28.95
CA ASP A 29 -26.42 58.43 29.27
C ASP A 29 -25.97 59.00 30.66
N CYS A 30 -24.62 59.13 30.75
CA CYS A 30 -23.73 60.01 31.56
C CYS A 30 -23.50 59.76 33.08
N ILE A 31 -22.34 59.24 33.56
CA ILE A 31 -20.98 59.85 33.70
C ILE A 31 -20.98 61.04 34.71
N PRO A 32 -20.22 61.03 35.84
CA PRO A 32 -18.73 60.97 35.84
C PRO A 32 -18.01 60.16 36.96
N ASN A 33 -16.67 60.16 36.92
CA ASN A 33 -15.74 59.35 37.74
C ASN A 33 -15.56 59.80 39.22
N GLY A 34 -15.23 58.83 40.08
CA GLY A 34 -14.66 59.02 41.43
C GLY A 34 -13.53 58.01 41.70
N ILE A 35 -12.53 58.40 42.52
CA ILE A 35 -11.19 57.79 42.63
C ILE A 35 -10.77 57.82 44.12
N LEU A 36 -10.15 56.82 44.75
CA LEU A 36 -9.55 55.54 44.29
C LEU A 36 -9.65 54.50 45.43
N GLU A 37 -9.91 53.21 45.15
CA GLU A 37 -9.47 52.13 46.05
C GLU A 37 -9.08 50.84 45.30
N LYS A 38 -8.37 49.92 45.98
CA LYS A 38 -7.64 48.79 45.34
C LYS A 38 -8.42 47.48 45.40
N GLU A 39 -8.60 46.82 44.25
CA GLU A 39 -8.87 45.38 44.20
C GLU A 39 -7.77 44.62 43.43
N SER A 40 -7.66 43.33 43.71
CA SER A 40 -6.59 42.45 43.25
C SER A 40 -6.78 41.97 41.81
N SER A 41 -5.66 41.76 41.11
CA SER A 41 -5.62 41.22 39.76
C SER A 41 -5.94 39.72 39.72
N ASN A 42 -7.21 39.35 39.81
CA ASN A 42 -7.66 37.99 39.52
C ASN A 42 -7.82 37.78 38.01
N SER A 43 -6.92 37.02 37.41
CA SER A 43 -6.99 36.59 36.02
C SER A 43 -8.17 35.63 35.80
N THR A 44 -9.16 36.04 35.00
CA THR A 44 -10.29 35.18 34.66
C THR A 44 -9.89 34.09 33.66
N GLU A 45 -9.50 32.91 34.15
CA GLU A 45 -9.47 31.71 33.33
C GLU A 45 -10.90 31.37 32.86
N LYS A 46 -11.15 31.49 31.55
CA LYS A 46 -12.39 30.98 30.97
C LYS A 46 -12.28 29.47 30.82
N GLU A 47 -13.05 28.72 31.60
CA GLU A 47 -13.19 27.28 31.45
C GLU A 47 -13.43 26.89 29.98
N ARG A 48 -12.50 26.14 29.40
CA ARG A 48 -12.58 25.69 28.00
C ARG A 48 -13.54 24.51 27.90
N LYS A 49 -14.85 24.80 27.91
CA LYS A 49 -15.92 23.80 27.86
C LYS A 49 -15.89 23.00 26.55
N TRP A 50 -15.76 21.68 26.65
CA TRP A 50 -15.81 20.78 25.50
C TRP A 50 -17.18 20.82 24.81
N ILE A 51 -17.17 20.81 23.48
CA ILE A 51 -18.38 20.71 22.65
C ILE A 51 -18.41 19.32 22.04
N ARG A 52 -19.39 18.50 22.43
CA ARG A 52 -19.51 17.11 21.96
C ARG A 52 -19.80 17.04 20.44
N PRO A 53 -19.33 16.01 19.72
CA PRO A 53 -19.60 15.84 18.29
C PRO A 53 -21.06 15.47 17.96
N ASP A 54 -21.87 15.08 18.96
CA ASP A 54 -23.24 14.57 18.80
C ASP A 54 -24.35 15.59 19.15
N SER A 55 -24.02 16.87 19.36
CA SER A 55 -25.06 17.87 19.69
C SER A 55 -26.06 18.06 18.56
N VAL A 56 -27.35 18.19 18.89
CA VAL A 56 -28.43 18.55 17.95
C VAL A 56 -28.02 19.73 17.06
N SER A 57 -28.25 19.60 15.75
CA SER A 57 -27.94 20.64 14.76
C SER A 57 -28.84 21.86 14.94
N LYS A 58 -28.27 23.06 14.75
CA LYS A 58 -28.98 24.35 14.78
C LYS A 58 -29.31 24.90 13.38
N CYS A 59 -29.14 24.08 12.34
CA CYS A 59 -29.38 24.47 10.95
C CYS A 59 -30.88 24.56 10.65
N THR A 60 -31.36 25.72 10.23
CA THR A 60 -32.77 26.04 9.92
C THR A 60 -33.16 25.84 8.45
N TRP A 61 -32.35 25.07 7.70
CA TRP A 61 -32.67 24.63 6.34
C TRP A 61 -33.87 23.67 6.37
N GLU A 62 -34.80 23.89 5.45
CA GLU A 62 -35.90 22.98 5.12
C GLU A 62 -36.12 22.96 3.61
N LEU A 63 -36.77 21.93 3.10
CA LEU A 63 -37.03 21.79 1.67
C LEU A 63 -38.08 22.83 1.23
N GLY A 64 -37.69 23.73 0.32
CA GLY A 64 -38.57 24.77 -0.24
C GLY A 64 -38.15 26.20 0.10
N LYS A 65 -37.28 26.42 1.09
CA LYS A 65 -36.65 27.74 1.33
C LYS A 65 -35.75 28.15 0.17
N SER A 66 -35.66 29.45 -0.08
CA SER A 66 -34.78 30.00 -1.11
C SER A 66 -33.31 29.80 -0.73
N PRO A 67 -32.43 29.42 -1.68
CA PRO A 67 -30.98 29.42 -1.45
C PRO A 67 -30.42 30.78 -0.99
N SER A 68 -31.12 31.89 -1.27
CA SER A 68 -30.75 33.23 -0.78
C SER A 68 -31.00 33.45 0.71
N GLU A 69 -31.75 32.58 1.39
CA GLU A 69 -31.94 32.60 2.85
C GLU A 69 -30.81 31.88 3.60
N SER A 70 -29.91 31.20 2.88
CA SER A 70 -28.81 30.46 3.48
C SER A 70 -27.80 31.42 4.14
N PRO A 71 -27.52 31.30 5.45
CA PRO A 71 -26.49 32.10 6.12
C PRO A 71 -25.07 31.56 5.86
N HIS A 72 -24.92 30.57 4.97
CA HIS A 72 -23.66 29.89 4.71
C HIS A 72 -22.97 30.45 3.47
N HIS A 73 -21.64 30.51 3.50
CA HIS A 73 -20.87 30.67 2.27
C HIS A 73 -21.07 29.45 1.37
N HIS A 74 -21.48 29.69 0.12
CA HIS A 74 -21.65 28.69 -0.91
C HIS A 74 -20.58 28.87 -1.99
N ALA A 75 -19.84 27.80 -2.27
CA ALA A 75 -18.84 27.77 -3.35
C ALA A 75 -19.50 27.48 -4.70
N THR A 76 -18.95 28.02 -5.78
CA THR A 76 -19.32 27.68 -7.15
C THR A 76 -18.32 26.71 -7.77
N LEU A 77 -18.76 25.88 -8.71
CA LEU A 77 -17.85 25.05 -9.50
C LEU A 77 -16.99 25.93 -10.42
N THR A 78 -15.70 26.00 -10.13
CA THR A 78 -14.71 26.74 -10.93
C THR A 78 -14.05 25.82 -11.97
N LYS A 79 -13.88 26.29 -13.21
CA LYS A 79 -13.17 25.52 -14.24
C LYS A 79 -11.70 25.34 -13.87
N THR A 80 -11.25 24.08 -13.83
CA THR A 80 -9.86 23.68 -13.63
C THR A 80 -8.92 24.33 -14.67
N PRO A 81 -7.80 24.97 -14.25
CA PRO A 81 -6.84 25.57 -15.17
C PRO A 81 -5.94 24.50 -15.83
N LYS A 82 -5.44 24.79 -17.05
CA LYS A 82 -4.55 23.90 -17.82
C LYS A 82 -3.29 23.47 -17.05
N ILE A 83 -2.70 24.42 -16.31
CA ILE A 83 -1.63 24.20 -15.34
C ILE A 83 -2.24 24.49 -13.97
N MET A 84 -2.27 23.47 -13.10
CA MET A 84 -2.74 23.63 -11.73
C MET A 84 -1.68 24.38 -10.90
N PRO A 85 -2.07 25.38 -10.09
CA PRO A 85 -1.12 26.14 -9.28
C PRO A 85 -0.45 25.28 -8.20
N ASP A 86 -1.14 24.23 -7.74
CA ASP A 86 -0.72 23.22 -6.78
C ASP A 86 -1.70 22.02 -6.88
N ILE A 87 -1.41 20.94 -6.15
CA ILE A 87 -2.19 19.69 -6.17
C ILE A 87 -3.62 19.82 -5.59
N LEU A 88 -3.92 20.84 -4.79
CA LEU A 88 -5.24 21.00 -4.16
C LEU A 88 -6.32 21.38 -5.18
N LYS A 89 -5.93 21.86 -6.36
CA LYS A 89 -6.85 22.07 -7.49
C LYS A 89 -7.08 20.80 -8.34
N ASN A 90 -6.57 19.64 -7.91
CA ASN A 90 -7.01 18.30 -8.31
C ASN A 90 -7.91 17.67 -7.22
N ILE A 91 -8.85 18.45 -6.69
CA ILE A 91 -9.87 18.01 -5.73
C ILE A 91 -11.22 18.53 -6.25
N GLY A 92 -12.17 17.62 -6.50
CA GLY A 92 -13.36 17.88 -7.30
C GLY A 92 -13.27 17.36 -8.73
N ASP A 93 -14.32 17.59 -9.52
CA ASP A 93 -14.46 17.19 -10.94
C ASP A 93 -14.15 15.69 -11.19
N THR A 94 -14.59 14.84 -10.26
CA THR A 94 -14.26 13.41 -10.26
C THR A 94 -15.06 12.65 -11.32
N PRO A 95 -14.49 11.61 -11.96
CA PRO A 95 -15.16 10.93 -13.07
C PRO A 95 -16.43 10.20 -12.62
N MET A 96 -17.45 10.26 -13.47
CA MET A 96 -18.65 9.43 -13.40
C MET A 96 -18.48 8.25 -14.35
N VAL A 97 -18.42 7.03 -13.85
CA VAL A 97 -18.11 5.83 -14.63
C VAL A 97 -19.31 4.89 -14.68
N ARG A 98 -19.67 4.41 -15.87
CA ARG A 98 -20.70 3.39 -16.05
C ARG A 98 -20.24 2.02 -15.52
N ILE A 99 -21.12 1.35 -14.77
CA ILE A 99 -20.92 -0.02 -14.29
C ILE A 99 -21.56 -0.97 -15.29
N ASN A 100 -20.75 -1.85 -15.91
CA ASN A 100 -21.11 -2.57 -17.13
C ASN A 100 -21.41 -4.06 -16.93
N LYS A 101 -20.81 -4.69 -15.92
CA LYS A 101 -20.96 -6.12 -15.63
C LYS A 101 -21.68 -6.35 -14.31
N VAL A 102 -21.22 -5.72 -13.22
CA VAL A 102 -21.72 -5.95 -11.85
C VAL A 102 -23.24 -5.73 -11.75
N GLY A 103 -23.77 -4.66 -12.37
CA GLY A 103 -25.21 -4.43 -12.43
C GLY A 103 -25.98 -5.56 -13.14
N LYS A 104 -25.45 -6.09 -14.24
CA LYS A 104 -26.06 -7.18 -15.02
C LYS A 104 -25.95 -8.53 -14.32
N LEU A 105 -24.80 -8.82 -13.71
CA LEU A 105 -24.56 -10.03 -12.90
C LEU A 105 -25.54 -10.12 -11.71
N CYS A 106 -25.98 -8.97 -11.20
CA CYS A 106 -26.98 -8.87 -10.14
C CYS A 106 -28.40 -8.49 -10.64
N GLY A 107 -28.68 -8.66 -11.94
CA GLY A 107 -30.03 -8.57 -12.51
C GLY A 107 -30.65 -7.17 -12.68
N LEU A 108 -29.89 -6.08 -12.48
CA LEU A 108 -30.42 -4.73 -12.62
C LEU A 108 -30.81 -4.38 -14.06
N LYS A 109 -31.94 -3.70 -14.20
CA LYS A 109 -32.46 -3.16 -15.48
C LYS A 109 -32.01 -1.73 -15.77
N CYS A 110 -31.75 -0.96 -14.70
CA CYS A 110 -31.43 0.46 -14.72
C CYS A 110 -29.97 0.74 -15.10
N GLU A 111 -29.66 1.99 -15.45
CA GLU A 111 -28.30 2.46 -15.67
C GLU A 111 -27.61 2.68 -14.31
N LEU A 112 -26.59 1.88 -14.02
CA LEU A 112 -25.80 2.01 -12.80
C LEU A 112 -24.50 2.76 -13.08
N LEU A 113 -24.28 3.87 -12.38
CA LEU A 113 -23.08 4.70 -12.47
C LEU A 113 -22.36 4.78 -11.12
N ALA A 114 -21.05 5.01 -11.17
CA ALA A 114 -20.18 5.23 -10.02
C ALA A 114 -19.54 6.63 -10.08
N LYS A 115 -19.69 7.41 -9.01
CA LYS A 115 -18.96 8.66 -8.79
C LYS A 115 -17.65 8.34 -8.08
N CYS A 116 -16.55 8.34 -8.82
CA CYS A 116 -15.26 7.78 -8.39
C CYS A 116 -14.42 8.81 -7.61
N GLU A 117 -14.79 9.05 -6.36
CA GLU A 117 -14.12 10.00 -5.46
C GLU A 117 -12.69 9.62 -5.06
N PHE A 118 -12.22 8.44 -5.45
CA PHE A 118 -10.86 7.99 -5.24
C PHE A 118 -9.82 8.58 -6.20
N PHE A 119 -10.24 9.37 -7.20
CA PHE A 119 -9.35 10.15 -8.09
C PHE A 119 -8.99 11.56 -7.55
N ASN A 120 -9.55 12.00 -6.41
CA ASN A 120 -9.10 13.23 -5.74
C ASN A 120 -7.62 13.12 -5.30
N ALA A 121 -6.95 14.26 -5.09
CA ALA A 121 -5.52 14.36 -4.76
C ALA A 121 -4.98 13.40 -3.68
N GLY A 122 -5.68 13.26 -2.55
CA GLY A 122 -5.33 12.36 -1.44
C GLY A 122 -5.86 10.94 -1.62
N GLY A 123 -6.66 10.71 -2.66
CA GLY A 123 -7.31 9.44 -3.01
C GLY A 123 -8.64 9.21 -2.31
N SER A 124 -9.39 10.26 -1.93
CA SER A 124 -10.69 10.10 -1.26
C SER A 124 -11.70 11.26 -1.40
N VAL A 125 -12.98 10.95 -1.17
CA VAL A 125 -14.08 11.94 -1.02
C VAL A 125 -13.86 12.95 0.10
N LYS A 126 -12.98 12.66 1.06
CA LYS A 126 -12.71 13.51 2.23
C LYS A 126 -11.69 14.61 1.93
N ASP A 127 -11.01 14.54 0.80
CA ASP A 127 -10.07 15.55 0.32
C ASP A 127 -10.84 16.87 0.07
N ARG A 128 -12.06 16.78 -0.49
CA ARG A 128 -13.01 17.89 -0.68
C ARG A 128 -13.35 18.64 0.61
N ILE A 129 -13.70 17.90 1.67
CA ILE A 129 -14.10 18.52 2.95
C ILE A 129 -12.88 19.06 3.69
N SER A 130 -11.71 18.42 3.51
CA SER A 130 -10.46 18.86 4.11
C SER A 130 -10.02 20.21 3.53
N LEU A 131 -10.04 20.34 2.20
CA LEU A 131 -9.78 21.61 1.53
C LEU A 131 -10.80 22.68 1.94
N ARG A 132 -12.10 22.37 1.91
CA ARG A 132 -13.16 23.33 2.24
C ARG A 132 -13.12 23.80 3.69
N MET A 133 -12.87 22.91 4.66
CA MET A 133 -12.69 23.30 6.07
C MET A 133 -11.48 24.21 6.28
N VAL A 134 -10.40 24.01 5.52
CA VAL A 134 -9.20 24.87 5.57
C VAL A 134 -9.45 26.22 4.89
N GLU A 135 -9.98 26.25 3.66
CA GLU A 135 -10.29 27.49 2.93
C GLU A 135 -11.37 28.33 3.64
N ASP A 136 -12.36 27.69 4.28
CA ASP A 136 -13.34 28.39 5.13
C ASP A 136 -12.69 28.97 6.39
N ALA A 137 -11.88 28.20 7.14
CA ALA A 137 -11.22 28.67 8.36
C ALA A 137 -10.13 29.74 8.11
N GLU A 138 -9.46 29.71 6.95
CA GLU A 138 -8.56 30.77 6.47
C GLU A 138 -9.32 32.07 6.23
N ARG A 139 -10.40 32.02 5.43
CA ARG A 139 -11.23 33.19 5.11
C ARG A 139 -11.87 33.82 6.35
N ASP A 140 -12.35 32.97 7.26
CA ASP A 140 -13.01 33.42 8.49
C ASP A 140 -12.00 33.88 9.57
N GLY A 141 -10.70 33.90 9.25
CA GLY A 141 -9.62 34.43 10.11
C GLY A 141 -9.26 33.55 11.31
N ILE A 142 -9.83 32.33 11.38
CA ILE A 142 -9.63 31.35 12.44
C ILE A 142 -8.24 30.72 12.31
N LEU A 143 -7.89 30.25 11.11
CA LEU A 143 -6.65 29.54 10.82
C LEU A 143 -5.63 30.47 10.14
N LYS A 144 -4.46 30.66 10.77
CA LYS A 144 -3.43 31.62 10.35
C LYS A 144 -2.13 30.92 9.94
N PRO A 145 -1.33 31.46 8.99
CA PRO A 145 -0.12 30.80 8.51
C PRO A 145 0.82 30.37 9.65
N GLY A 146 1.16 29.07 9.70
CA GLY A 146 1.96 28.46 10.76
C GLY A 146 1.17 27.87 11.94
N ASP A 147 -0.15 28.08 12.02
CA ASP A 147 -1.01 27.42 13.03
C ASP A 147 -1.00 25.87 12.89
N THR A 148 -1.49 25.19 13.93
CA THR A 148 -1.57 23.72 14.00
C THR A 148 -3.00 23.22 13.76
N ILE A 149 -3.19 22.33 12.79
CA ILE A 149 -4.45 21.59 12.58
C ILE A 149 -4.38 20.27 13.37
N ILE A 150 -5.37 20.00 14.21
CA ILE A 150 -5.52 18.76 14.98
C ILE A 150 -6.88 18.13 14.62
N GLU A 151 -6.93 16.94 14.03
CA GLU A 151 -8.23 16.35 13.62
C GLU A 151 -8.44 14.91 14.13
N PRO A 152 -9.56 14.63 14.83
CA PRO A 152 -9.97 13.27 15.19
C PRO A 152 -10.63 12.56 13.99
N THR A 153 -10.07 11.44 13.52
CA THR A 153 -10.51 10.86 12.23
C THR A 153 -10.29 9.34 12.06
N SER A 154 -11.02 8.75 11.11
CA SER A 154 -10.81 7.39 10.57
C SER A 154 -9.77 7.33 9.42
N GLY A 155 -8.99 8.41 9.28
CA GLY A 155 -7.80 8.49 8.45
C GLY A 155 -7.96 9.31 7.17
N ASN A 156 -9.06 9.17 6.41
CA ASN A 156 -9.15 9.79 5.08
C ASN A 156 -9.21 11.32 5.15
N THR A 157 -10.00 11.89 6.06
CA THR A 157 -9.99 13.34 6.35
C THR A 157 -8.64 13.78 6.94
N GLY A 158 -7.92 12.88 7.61
CA GLY A 158 -6.57 13.15 8.06
C GLY A 158 -5.60 13.27 6.90
N ILE A 159 -5.68 12.38 5.91
CA ILE A 159 -4.85 12.42 4.69
C ILE A 159 -5.16 13.69 3.89
N GLY A 160 -6.43 14.04 3.71
CA GLY A 160 -6.83 15.28 3.04
C GLY A 160 -6.32 16.54 3.77
N LEU A 161 -6.42 16.58 5.11
CA LEU A 161 -5.90 17.71 5.90
C LEU A 161 -4.37 17.74 5.96
N ALA A 162 -3.70 16.59 6.02
CA ALA A 162 -2.24 16.51 5.95
C ALA A 162 -1.71 16.93 4.58
N LEU A 163 -2.42 16.64 3.49
CA LEU A 163 -2.09 17.08 2.14
C LEU A 163 -2.32 18.60 1.99
N ALA A 164 -3.45 19.12 2.50
CA ALA A 164 -3.69 20.56 2.58
C ALA A 164 -2.64 21.29 3.42
N ALA A 165 -2.24 20.71 4.56
CA ALA A 165 -1.21 21.25 5.45
C ALA A 165 0.20 21.20 4.82
N ALA A 166 0.56 20.09 4.18
CA ALA A 166 1.81 19.92 3.44
C ALA A 166 1.98 20.98 2.35
N VAL A 167 0.90 21.30 1.62
CA VAL A 167 0.90 22.35 0.57
C VAL A 167 0.87 23.75 1.19
N LYS A 168 -0.09 24.08 2.07
CA LYS A 168 -0.31 25.44 2.59
C LYS A 168 0.68 25.87 3.70
N GLY A 169 1.36 24.93 4.36
CA GLY A 169 2.37 25.21 5.38
C GLY A 169 1.85 25.22 6.82
N TYR A 170 0.92 24.32 7.15
CA TYR A 170 0.42 24.12 8.52
C TYR A 170 1.11 22.93 9.20
N ARG A 171 1.22 22.97 10.53
CA ARG A 171 1.52 21.75 11.32
C ARG A 171 0.24 20.90 11.36
N CYS A 172 0.36 19.57 11.22
CA CYS A 172 -0.80 18.67 11.20
C CYS A 172 -0.62 17.53 12.20
N ILE A 173 -1.61 17.32 13.07
CA ILE A 173 -1.64 16.25 14.09
C ILE A 173 -2.93 15.45 13.90
N ILE A 174 -2.81 14.17 13.57
CA ILE A 174 -3.94 13.29 13.29
C ILE A 174 -4.14 12.32 14.44
N VAL A 175 -5.34 12.36 15.04
CA VAL A 175 -5.73 11.46 16.13
C VAL A 175 -6.64 10.37 15.58
N MET A 176 -6.22 9.10 15.67
CA MET A 176 -6.92 7.98 15.04
C MET A 176 -6.97 6.69 15.90
N PRO A 177 -8.03 5.87 15.78
CA PRO A 177 -8.06 4.53 16.37
C PRO A 177 -6.95 3.60 15.86
N GLU A 178 -6.51 2.64 16.68
CA GLU A 178 -5.44 1.69 16.30
C GLU A 178 -5.80 0.82 15.08
N LYS A 179 -7.06 0.39 14.93
CA LYS A 179 -7.50 -0.47 13.81
C LYS A 179 -7.31 0.13 12.40
N MET A 180 -7.01 1.42 12.30
CA MET A 180 -6.73 2.09 11.03
C MET A 180 -5.43 1.53 10.42
N SER A 181 -5.46 1.28 9.11
CA SER A 181 -4.43 0.57 8.34
C SER A 181 -3.06 1.26 8.42
N MET A 182 -1.97 0.50 8.33
CA MET A 182 -0.62 1.10 8.36
C MET A 182 -0.39 1.95 7.11
N GLU A 183 -0.96 1.55 5.98
CA GLU A 183 -0.99 2.29 4.72
C GLU A 183 -1.51 3.73 4.87
N LYS A 184 -2.44 3.97 5.81
CA LYS A 184 -2.93 5.31 6.13
C LYS A 184 -1.93 6.10 6.97
N VAL A 185 -1.26 5.42 7.90
CA VAL A 185 -0.23 6.00 8.78
C VAL A 185 1.02 6.38 7.99
N ASP A 186 1.45 5.55 7.05
CA ASP A 186 2.68 5.80 6.29
C ASP A 186 2.50 6.92 5.25
N VAL A 187 1.31 7.02 4.63
CA VAL A 187 0.93 8.22 3.84
C VAL A 187 0.92 9.48 4.71
N LEU A 188 0.38 9.41 5.93
CA LEU A 188 0.35 10.56 6.85
C LEU A 188 1.75 10.99 7.31
N ARG A 189 2.61 10.04 7.69
CA ARG A 189 4.04 10.29 8.01
C ARG A 189 4.77 10.94 6.83
N ALA A 190 4.54 10.43 5.61
CA ALA A 190 5.18 10.94 4.41
C ALA A 190 4.69 12.36 4.04
N LEU A 191 3.42 12.68 4.27
CA LEU A 191 2.88 14.04 4.18
C LEU A 191 3.37 14.95 5.32
N GLY A 192 4.08 14.41 6.32
CA GLY A 192 4.65 15.16 7.43
C GLY A 192 3.71 15.39 8.61
N ALA A 193 2.59 14.67 8.69
CA ALA A 193 1.67 14.75 9.82
C ALA A 193 2.16 13.90 11.02
N GLU A 194 2.01 14.47 12.21
CA GLU A 194 2.18 13.75 13.49
C GLU A 194 0.95 12.88 13.75
N ILE A 195 1.15 11.72 14.40
CA ILE A 195 0.10 10.70 14.53
C ILE A 195 -0.03 10.25 15.97
N VAL A 196 -1.23 10.42 16.53
CA VAL A 196 -1.60 9.94 17.87
C VAL A 196 -2.60 8.80 17.72
N ARG A 197 -2.32 7.66 18.34
CA ARG A 197 -3.21 6.49 18.36
C ARG A 197 -4.10 6.51 19.60
N THR A 198 -5.32 5.98 19.47
CA THR A 198 -6.26 5.81 20.58
C THR A 198 -6.88 4.41 20.61
N PRO A 199 -7.24 3.88 21.80
CA PRO A 199 -7.86 2.55 21.93
C PRO A 199 -9.08 2.38 21.03
N THR A 200 -9.08 1.31 20.23
CA THR A 200 -10.14 1.04 19.24
C THR A 200 -11.51 0.80 19.87
N THR A 201 -11.54 0.37 21.14
CA THR A 201 -12.75 0.08 21.93
C THR A 201 -13.25 1.27 22.75
N ALA A 202 -12.55 2.40 22.76
CA ALA A 202 -12.96 3.59 23.53
C ALA A 202 -14.31 4.14 23.02
N ARG A 203 -15.29 4.29 23.92
CA ARG A 203 -16.51 5.06 23.63
C ARG A 203 -16.14 6.51 23.29
N PHE A 204 -16.89 7.14 22.38
CA PHE A 204 -16.64 8.51 21.92
C PHE A 204 -16.74 9.60 23.01
N ASP A 205 -17.34 9.28 24.16
CA ASP A 205 -17.42 10.16 25.34
C ASP A 205 -16.31 9.89 26.38
N SER A 206 -15.39 8.94 26.12
CA SER A 206 -14.18 8.73 26.92
C SER A 206 -13.11 9.79 26.65
N PRO A 207 -12.35 10.26 27.67
CA PRO A 207 -11.15 11.09 27.51
C PRO A 207 -10.02 10.46 26.68
N GLU A 208 -10.08 9.13 26.45
CA GLU A 208 -9.14 8.37 25.62
C GLU A 208 -9.66 8.11 24.20
N SER A 209 -10.89 8.53 23.87
CA SER A 209 -11.38 8.49 22.49
C SER A 209 -10.57 9.41 21.58
N HIS A 210 -10.59 9.16 20.27
CA HIS A 210 -9.92 10.03 19.30
C HIS A 210 -10.39 11.49 19.38
N VAL A 211 -11.69 11.72 19.63
CA VAL A 211 -12.25 13.07 19.84
C VAL A 211 -11.83 13.70 21.19
N GLY A 212 -11.79 12.91 22.27
CA GLY A 212 -11.35 13.38 23.59
C GLY A 212 -9.85 13.71 23.65
N VAL A 213 -9.02 12.88 23.02
CA VAL A 213 -7.57 13.09 22.89
C VAL A 213 -7.27 14.29 21.98
N ALA A 214 -7.98 14.45 20.86
CA ALA A 214 -7.83 15.66 20.03
C ALA A 214 -8.19 16.93 20.82
N TRP A 215 -9.29 16.93 21.59
CA TRP A 215 -9.67 18.07 22.44
C TRP A 215 -8.61 18.39 23.49
N ARG A 216 -8.02 17.38 24.14
CA ARG A 216 -6.92 17.56 25.09
C ARG A 216 -5.70 18.18 24.42
N LEU A 217 -5.23 17.61 23.31
CA LEU A 217 -4.09 18.16 22.55
C LEU A 217 -4.31 19.61 22.10
N LYS A 218 -5.54 19.98 21.71
CA LYS A 218 -5.88 21.38 21.39
C LYS A 218 -5.71 22.33 22.58
N ASN A 219 -5.94 21.86 23.80
CA ASN A 219 -5.82 22.72 24.98
C ASN A 219 -4.37 22.99 25.37
N GLU A 220 -3.49 21.99 25.23
CA GLU A 220 -2.06 22.09 25.54
C GLU A 220 -1.26 22.83 24.46
N ILE A 221 -1.63 22.71 23.17
CA ILE A 221 -0.86 23.24 22.05
C ILE A 221 -1.36 24.65 21.68
N PRO A 222 -0.56 25.72 21.84
CA PRO A 222 -0.92 27.06 21.37
C PRO A 222 -1.17 27.10 19.86
N ASN A 223 -1.94 28.07 19.39
CA ASN A 223 -2.22 28.25 17.95
C ASN A 223 -2.78 27.00 17.26
N SER A 224 -3.52 26.16 17.99
CA SER A 224 -4.07 24.91 17.48
C SER A 224 -5.58 24.90 17.32
N HIS A 225 -6.05 24.26 16.25
CA HIS A 225 -7.44 24.23 15.84
C HIS A 225 -7.87 22.79 15.52
N ILE A 226 -9.04 22.42 16.03
CA ILE A 226 -9.79 21.27 15.52
C ILE A 226 -10.81 21.84 14.55
N LEU A 227 -10.78 21.37 13.30
CA LEU A 227 -11.69 21.84 12.24
C LEU A 227 -13.05 21.11 12.33
N ASP A 228 -13.06 19.94 12.96
CA ASP A 228 -14.22 19.16 13.41
C ASP A 228 -15.17 18.77 12.27
N GLN A 229 -14.77 17.73 11.53
CA GLN A 229 -15.60 17.12 10.49
C GLN A 229 -16.96 16.60 10.97
N TYR A 230 -17.21 16.46 12.28
CA TYR A 230 -18.51 16.01 12.80
C TYR A 230 -19.49 17.17 12.97
N ARG A 231 -18.97 18.37 13.29
CA ARG A 231 -19.77 19.57 13.59
C ARG A 231 -19.79 20.62 12.48
N ASN A 232 -18.73 20.69 11.69
CA ASN A 232 -18.48 21.82 10.80
C ASN A 232 -19.33 21.77 9.53
N ALA A 233 -20.05 22.88 9.24
CA ALA A 233 -20.92 23.02 8.09
C ALA A 233 -20.15 22.87 6.75
N SER A 234 -18.87 23.22 6.70
CA SER A 234 -17.98 23.02 5.55
C SER A 234 -18.00 21.58 4.99
N ASN A 235 -18.23 20.57 5.83
CA ASN A 235 -18.33 19.17 5.41
C ASN A 235 -19.55 18.91 4.51
N PRO A 236 -20.81 19.04 4.97
CA PRO A 236 -21.98 18.90 4.10
C PRO A 236 -22.05 19.97 3.01
N LEU A 237 -21.59 21.22 3.25
CA LEU A 237 -21.58 22.28 2.24
C LEU A 237 -20.67 21.95 1.06
N SER A 238 -19.47 21.40 1.29
CA SER A 238 -18.58 20.95 0.21
C SER A 238 -19.29 19.97 -0.74
N HIS A 239 -20.10 19.06 -0.20
CA HIS A 239 -20.85 18.07 -0.98
C HIS A 239 -22.14 18.62 -1.61
N TYR A 240 -22.79 19.60 -0.99
CA TYR A 240 -23.94 20.33 -1.52
C TYR A 240 -23.58 21.29 -2.67
N ASP A 241 -22.44 21.97 -2.54
CA ASP A 241 -21.91 22.95 -3.50
C ASP A 241 -21.25 22.29 -4.72
N THR A 242 -20.43 21.24 -4.48
CA THR A 242 -19.59 20.64 -5.53
C THR A 242 -20.05 19.24 -5.94
N THR A 243 -20.03 18.26 -5.03
CA THR A 243 -20.26 16.85 -5.39
C THR A 243 -21.65 16.61 -6.00
N ALA A 244 -22.69 17.23 -5.45
CA ALA A 244 -24.06 17.12 -5.96
C ALA A 244 -24.26 17.86 -7.28
N GLU A 245 -23.66 19.04 -7.43
CA GLU A 245 -23.75 19.83 -8.66
C GLU A 245 -22.99 19.15 -9.80
N GLU A 246 -21.84 18.53 -9.54
CA GLU A 246 -21.12 17.67 -10.50
C GLU A 246 -21.98 16.48 -10.94
N ILE A 247 -22.62 15.77 -10.00
CA ILE A 247 -23.54 14.66 -10.32
C ILE A 247 -24.66 15.15 -11.24
N LEU A 248 -25.29 16.30 -10.93
CA LEU A 248 -26.34 16.88 -11.77
C LEU A 248 -25.83 17.31 -13.16
N GLN A 249 -24.62 17.86 -13.27
CA GLN A 249 -24.02 18.27 -14.56
C GLN A 249 -23.59 17.07 -15.42
N GLN A 250 -23.04 16.02 -14.80
CA GLN A 250 -22.62 14.77 -15.45
C GLN A 250 -23.83 13.94 -15.90
N CYS A 251 -24.88 13.85 -15.07
CA CYS A 251 -26.13 13.14 -15.38
C CYS A 251 -27.18 13.99 -16.12
N GLU A 252 -26.87 15.24 -16.46
CA GLU A 252 -27.76 16.18 -17.16
C GLU A 252 -29.13 16.38 -16.46
N GLY A 253 -29.11 16.41 -15.12
CA GLY A 253 -30.28 16.50 -14.24
C GLY A 253 -31.07 15.20 -14.06
N GLN A 254 -30.81 14.17 -14.87
CA GLN A 254 -31.55 12.91 -14.89
C GLN A 254 -30.91 11.89 -13.93
N VAL A 255 -31.44 11.75 -12.71
CA VAL A 255 -31.00 10.73 -11.75
C VAL A 255 -32.16 10.30 -10.85
N ASP A 256 -32.44 9.00 -10.80
CA ASP A 256 -33.60 8.43 -10.10
C ASP A 256 -33.24 7.94 -8.69
N MET A 257 -31.99 7.55 -8.47
CA MET A 257 -31.50 7.09 -7.16
C MET A 257 -30.04 7.47 -6.91
N ILE A 258 -29.70 7.82 -5.67
CA ILE A 258 -28.31 8.07 -5.25
C ILE A 258 -28.00 7.30 -3.96
N VAL A 259 -26.93 6.50 -3.99
CA VAL A 259 -26.50 5.62 -2.90
C VAL A 259 -25.12 6.05 -2.39
N ALA A 260 -25.03 6.35 -1.09
CA ALA A 260 -23.79 6.83 -0.46
C ALA A 260 -23.58 6.21 0.93
N GLY A 261 -22.34 5.82 1.24
CA GLY A 261 -21.96 5.33 2.56
C GLY A 261 -21.95 6.45 3.63
N ALA A 262 -22.60 6.23 4.76
CA ALA A 262 -22.67 7.19 5.86
C ALA A 262 -21.51 7.02 6.87
N GLY A 263 -20.70 8.07 7.03
CA GLY A 263 -19.69 8.19 8.09
C GLY A 263 -20.01 9.36 9.01
N THR A 264 -19.51 10.55 8.68
CA THR A 264 -19.87 11.83 9.33
C THR A 264 -21.25 12.37 8.92
N GLY A 265 -22.04 11.62 8.16
CA GLY A 265 -23.28 12.10 7.51
C GLY A 265 -23.06 13.07 6.33
N GLY A 266 -22.10 13.98 6.42
CA GLY A 266 -21.93 15.12 5.50
C GLY A 266 -22.03 14.83 3.99
N THR A 267 -21.46 13.74 3.49
CA THR A 267 -21.55 13.36 2.07
C THR A 267 -22.98 13.02 1.63
N ILE A 268 -23.72 12.21 2.40
CA ILE A 268 -25.12 11.91 2.07
C ILE A 268 -26.03 13.11 2.37
N SER A 269 -25.81 13.85 3.46
CA SER A 269 -26.62 15.03 3.80
C SER A 269 -26.48 16.20 2.80
N GLY A 270 -25.25 16.49 2.35
CA GLY A 270 -24.99 17.53 1.37
C GLY A 270 -25.62 17.22 0.02
N ILE A 271 -25.44 15.98 -0.47
CA ILE A 271 -26.03 15.53 -1.72
C ILE A 271 -27.56 15.47 -1.61
N ALA A 272 -28.12 14.85 -0.57
CA ALA A 272 -29.57 14.74 -0.40
C ALA A 272 -30.28 16.11 -0.43
N ARG A 273 -29.74 17.14 0.24
CA ARG A 273 -30.31 18.50 0.23
C ARG A 273 -30.35 19.07 -1.18
N LYS A 274 -29.21 19.11 -1.89
CA LYS A 274 -29.13 19.68 -3.25
C LYS A 274 -29.97 18.91 -4.27
N ILE A 275 -30.06 17.59 -4.11
CA ILE A 275 -30.80 16.71 -5.02
C ILE A 275 -32.31 16.80 -4.76
N LYS A 276 -32.80 16.81 -3.52
CA LYS A 276 -34.24 17.03 -3.25
C LYS A 276 -34.69 18.44 -3.68
N GLU A 277 -33.80 19.44 -3.66
CA GLU A 277 -34.04 20.78 -4.23
C GLU A 277 -34.15 20.78 -5.78
N LYS A 278 -33.19 20.17 -6.49
CA LYS A 278 -33.07 20.28 -7.97
C LYS A 278 -33.67 19.12 -8.77
N CYS A 279 -33.84 17.96 -8.16
CA CYS A 279 -34.36 16.73 -8.77
C CYS A 279 -35.25 15.99 -7.74
N PRO A 280 -36.42 16.55 -7.38
CA PRO A 280 -37.24 16.07 -6.25
C PRO A 280 -37.78 14.64 -6.42
N GLY A 281 -37.83 14.11 -7.65
CA GLY A 281 -38.17 12.72 -7.94
C GLY A 281 -37.07 11.71 -7.59
N CYS A 282 -35.86 12.16 -7.20
CA CYS A 282 -34.75 11.27 -6.90
C CYS A 282 -34.84 10.67 -5.48
N THR A 283 -34.73 9.34 -5.40
CA THR A 283 -34.62 8.56 -4.16
C THR A 283 -33.18 8.59 -3.67
N VAL A 284 -32.85 9.51 -2.75
CA VAL A 284 -31.53 9.55 -2.09
C VAL A 284 -31.54 8.63 -0.87
N VAL A 285 -31.84 7.34 -1.13
CA VAL A 285 -31.92 6.23 -0.17
C VAL A 285 -32.66 6.64 1.12
N ASP A 286 -33.94 6.99 0.98
CA ASP A 286 -34.84 7.33 2.08
C ASP A 286 -35.15 6.14 3.03
N LYS A 287 -34.48 4.99 2.86
CA LYS A 287 -34.56 3.74 3.65
C LYS A 287 -33.15 3.31 4.08
N TRP A 288 -32.86 3.14 5.37
CA TRP A 288 -31.52 2.74 5.84
C TRP A 288 -31.25 1.24 5.66
N TYR A 289 -30.21 0.90 4.90
CA TYR A 289 -29.72 -0.48 4.75
C TYR A 289 -28.53 -0.76 5.70
N LYS A 290 -28.41 -2.01 6.16
CA LYS A 290 -27.22 -2.52 6.85
C LYS A 290 -26.39 -3.39 5.91
N CYS A 291 -25.11 -3.06 5.78
CA CYS A 291 -24.08 -3.90 5.16
C CYS A 291 -23.27 -4.64 6.24
N ASN A 292 -22.50 -5.64 5.84
CA ASN A 292 -21.52 -6.33 6.69
C ASN A 292 -20.14 -6.37 6.00
N ASP A 293 -19.09 -6.69 6.75
CA ASP A 293 -17.70 -6.68 6.25
C ASP A 293 -17.49 -7.68 5.10
N LYS A 294 -17.97 -8.93 5.24
CA LYS A 294 -17.83 -9.98 4.20
C LYS A 294 -18.41 -9.54 2.86
N GLU A 295 -19.63 -9.01 2.87
CA GLU A 295 -20.29 -8.48 1.68
C GLU A 295 -19.55 -7.26 1.12
N SER A 296 -19.13 -6.33 1.98
CA SER A 296 -18.43 -5.11 1.57
C SER A 296 -17.12 -5.42 0.86
N PHE A 297 -16.36 -6.41 1.36
CA PHE A 297 -15.08 -6.82 0.76
C PHE A 297 -15.27 -7.66 -0.50
N ALA A 298 -16.29 -8.54 -0.56
CA ALA A 298 -16.64 -9.26 -1.78
C ALA A 298 -17.01 -8.30 -2.93
N PHE A 299 -17.89 -7.33 -2.68
CA PHE A 299 -18.23 -6.31 -3.68
C PHE A 299 -17.05 -5.41 -4.05
N SER A 300 -16.13 -5.12 -3.11
CA SER A 300 -14.93 -4.33 -3.43
C SER A 300 -13.96 -5.09 -4.33
N ARG A 301 -13.72 -6.39 -4.08
CA ARG A 301 -12.93 -7.24 -4.98
C ARG A 301 -13.60 -7.40 -6.35
N MET A 302 -14.93 -7.54 -6.38
CA MET A 302 -15.69 -7.64 -7.64
C MET A 302 -15.65 -6.34 -8.46
N LEU A 303 -15.69 -5.15 -7.84
CA LEU A 303 -15.50 -3.88 -8.55
C LEU A 303 -14.12 -3.75 -9.19
N ILE A 304 -13.08 -4.30 -8.55
CA ILE A 304 -11.73 -4.38 -9.12
C ILE A 304 -11.72 -5.37 -10.30
N ARG A 305 -12.15 -6.63 -10.08
CA ARG A 305 -12.10 -7.72 -11.07
C ARG A 305 -12.97 -7.47 -12.30
N GLU A 306 -14.16 -6.91 -12.12
CA GLU A 306 -15.15 -6.83 -13.21
C GLU A 306 -15.21 -5.47 -13.92
N GLU A 307 -14.95 -4.37 -13.21
CA GLU A 307 -15.06 -3.00 -13.74
C GLU A 307 -13.70 -2.26 -13.79
N GLY A 308 -12.62 -2.86 -13.29
CA GLY A 308 -11.29 -2.24 -13.19
C GLY A 308 -11.18 -1.13 -12.13
N LEU A 309 -12.17 -0.99 -11.24
CA LEU A 309 -12.27 0.13 -10.31
C LEU A 309 -11.44 -0.13 -9.03
N LEU A 310 -10.25 0.48 -8.93
CA LEU A 310 -9.30 0.33 -7.83
C LEU A 310 -9.70 1.05 -6.52
N CYS A 311 -10.92 0.76 -6.06
CA CYS A 311 -11.59 1.39 -4.92
C CYS A 311 -11.38 0.65 -3.58
N GLY A 312 -11.64 1.34 -2.48
CA GLY A 312 -11.52 0.85 -1.10
C GLY A 312 -12.82 0.27 -0.55
N GLY A 313 -12.73 -0.42 0.61
CA GLY A 313 -13.78 -1.30 1.14
C GLY A 313 -15.17 -0.67 1.31
N SER A 314 -15.23 0.64 1.59
CA SER A 314 -16.49 1.38 1.73
C SER A 314 -17.28 1.53 0.41
N SER A 315 -16.60 1.38 -0.72
CA SER A 315 -17.17 1.40 -2.07
C SER A 315 -17.97 0.13 -2.34
N GLY A 316 -17.47 -1.03 -1.91
CA GLY A 316 -18.24 -2.28 -1.95
C GLY A 316 -19.44 -2.28 -1.01
N SER A 317 -19.35 -1.63 0.16
CA SER A 317 -20.51 -1.41 1.05
C SER A 317 -21.61 -0.58 0.37
N ALA A 318 -21.23 0.49 -0.34
CA ALA A 318 -22.18 1.31 -1.09
C ALA A 318 -22.78 0.54 -2.29
N MET A 319 -21.95 -0.24 -2.99
CA MET A 319 -22.38 -1.04 -4.14
C MET A 319 -23.30 -2.20 -3.75
N SER A 320 -23.04 -2.91 -2.64
CA SER A 320 -23.90 -4.01 -2.19
C SER A 320 -25.29 -3.53 -1.77
N VAL A 321 -25.40 -2.30 -1.27
CA VAL A 321 -26.67 -1.62 -1.01
C VAL A 321 -27.32 -1.17 -2.31
N ALA A 322 -26.56 -0.57 -3.25
CA ALA A 322 -27.08 -0.11 -4.53
C ALA A 322 -27.70 -1.24 -5.36
N ILE A 323 -27.04 -2.40 -5.41
CA ILE A 323 -27.55 -3.61 -6.07
C ILE A 323 -28.88 -4.11 -5.47
N LYS A 324 -29.17 -3.81 -4.20
CA LYS A 324 -30.43 -4.19 -3.53
C LYS A 324 -31.51 -3.12 -3.70
N ALA A 325 -31.15 -1.85 -3.55
CA ALA A 325 -32.07 -0.73 -3.65
C ALA A 325 -32.55 -0.50 -5.09
N ALA A 326 -31.63 -0.52 -6.07
CA ALA A 326 -31.91 -0.22 -7.47
C ALA A 326 -32.74 -1.30 -8.21
N GLN A 327 -33.12 -2.40 -7.55
CA GLN A 327 -34.05 -3.40 -8.08
C GLN A 327 -35.46 -2.82 -8.29
N GLU A 328 -35.82 -1.73 -7.59
CA GLU A 328 -37.08 -1.00 -7.78
C GLU A 328 -37.06 -0.06 -9.00
N LEU A 329 -35.94 0.04 -9.73
CA LEU A 329 -35.76 0.90 -10.91
C LEU A 329 -35.86 0.13 -12.23
N GLU A 330 -36.62 0.68 -13.18
CA GLU A 330 -36.84 0.12 -14.50
C GLU A 330 -35.79 0.56 -15.54
N LYS A 331 -35.85 -0.06 -16.72
CA LYS A 331 -34.95 0.25 -17.84
C LYS A 331 -35.11 1.71 -18.30
N GLY A 332 -34.02 2.46 -18.26
CA GLY A 332 -33.97 3.89 -18.63
C GLY A 332 -33.80 4.82 -17.43
N GLN A 333 -34.10 4.36 -16.22
CA GLN A 333 -33.78 5.06 -14.98
C GLN A 333 -32.30 4.90 -14.61
N ARG A 334 -31.78 5.80 -13.77
CA ARG A 334 -30.35 5.89 -13.40
C ARG A 334 -30.14 5.86 -11.87
N CYS A 335 -29.25 4.97 -11.42
CA CYS A 335 -28.73 4.93 -10.06
C CYS A 335 -27.26 5.36 -10.03
N VAL A 336 -26.90 6.28 -9.12
CA VAL A 336 -25.52 6.75 -8.91
C VAL A 336 -25.00 6.29 -7.55
N VAL A 337 -23.84 5.64 -7.53
CA VAL A 337 -23.18 5.15 -6.31
C VAL A 337 -21.91 5.95 -6.02
N ILE A 338 -21.75 6.45 -4.80
CA ILE A 338 -20.52 7.16 -4.40
C ILE A 338 -19.46 6.14 -3.96
N LEU A 339 -18.33 6.05 -4.68
CA LEU A 339 -17.21 5.15 -4.35
C LEU A 339 -16.13 5.95 -3.57
N PRO A 340 -16.06 5.85 -2.23
CA PRO A 340 -15.51 6.96 -1.43
C PRO A 340 -13.98 7.09 -1.36
N ASP A 341 -13.22 6.00 -1.53
CA ASP A 341 -11.76 6.02 -1.40
C ASP A 341 -11.06 4.90 -2.18
N SER A 342 -9.72 4.97 -2.25
CA SER A 342 -8.86 4.09 -3.07
C SER A 342 -8.42 2.81 -2.35
N VAL A 343 -8.12 1.77 -3.14
CA VAL A 343 -7.57 0.48 -2.68
C VAL A 343 -6.26 0.62 -1.89
N ARG A 344 -5.47 1.67 -2.16
CA ARG A 344 -4.19 2.00 -1.48
C ARG A 344 -4.29 1.96 0.05
N ASN A 345 -5.45 2.31 0.61
CA ASN A 345 -5.69 2.33 2.06
C ASN A 345 -5.85 0.92 2.70
N TYR A 346 -5.77 -0.16 1.90
CA TYR A 346 -6.23 -1.52 2.22
C TYR A 346 -5.40 -2.66 1.58
N MET A 347 -4.19 -2.39 1.10
CA MET A 347 -3.32 -3.36 0.41
C MET A 347 -3.12 -4.62 1.27
N SER A 348 -2.76 -4.45 2.55
CA SER A 348 -2.55 -5.56 3.50
C SER A 348 -3.85 -6.02 4.18
N LYS A 349 -5.01 -5.71 3.60
CA LYS A 349 -6.35 -6.04 4.12
C LYS A 349 -7.15 -6.79 3.08
N PHE A 350 -8.33 -6.33 2.67
CA PHE A 350 -9.25 -7.12 1.81
C PHE A 350 -8.69 -7.46 0.41
N LEU A 351 -7.64 -6.77 -0.03
CA LEU A 351 -6.94 -7.09 -1.26
C LEU A 351 -6.08 -8.37 -1.12
N SER A 352 -5.50 -8.59 0.05
CA SER A 352 -4.74 -9.80 0.36
C SER A 352 -5.67 -10.99 0.60
N GLU A 353 -5.53 -12.06 -0.20
CA GLU A 353 -6.29 -13.30 -0.01
C GLU A 353 -6.07 -13.90 1.38
N LYS A 354 -4.81 -13.91 1.86
CA LYS A 354 -4.46 -14.45 3.20
C LYS A 354 -5.25 -13.75 4.31
N TRP A 355 -5.34 -12.42 4.26
CA TRP A 355 -6.14 -11.65 5.22
C TRP A 355 -7.65 -11.94 5.11
N MET A 356 -8.17 -12.11 3.89
CA MET A 356 -9.58 -12.46 3.66
C MET A 356 -9.94 -13.85 4.21
N ILE A 357 -9.02 -14.82 4.09
CA ILE A 357 -9.15 -16.17 4.67
C ILE A 357 -9.04 -16.12 6.20
N GLN A 358 -8.00 -15.44 6.75
CA GLN A 358 -7.80 -15.29 8.21
C GLN A 358 -9.02 -14.70 8.94
N ARG A 359 -9.81 -13.88 8.24
CA ARG A 359 -11.01 -13.23 8.80
C ARG A 359 -12.33 -13.97 8.48
N GLY A 360 -12.28 -15.13 7.83
CA GLY A 360 -13.46 -15.91 7.43
C GLY A 360 -14.33 -15.25 6.34
N PHE A 361 -13.81 -14.21 5.68
CA PHE A 361 -14.52 -13.50 4.62
C PHE A 361 -14.48 -14.25 3.29
N MET A 362 -13.43 -15.04 3.05
CA MET A 362 -13.27 -15.95 1.91
C MET A 362 -12.95 -17.37 2.43
N LYS A 363 -13.32 -18.42 1.70
CA LYS A 363 -12.88 -19.79 2.00
C LYS A 363 -11.59 -20.14 1.26
N GLU A 364 -10.87 -21.12 1.77
CA GLU A 364 -9.80 -21.83 1.05
C GLU A 364 -10.32 -22.53 -0.21
N GLU A 365 -11.60 -22.92 -0.23
CA GLU A 365 -12.28 -23.52 -1.38
C GLU A 365 -12.53 -22.52 -2.51
N ASP A 366 -12.61 -21.22 -2.20
CA ASP A 366 -12.84 -20.12 -3.15
C ASP A 366 -11.51 -19.60 -3.78
N ASP A 367 -10.38 -20.23 -3.46
CA ASP A 367 -9.03 -19.89 -3.94
C ASP A 367 -8.66 -20.71 -5.19
N ASP A 368 -8.31 -20.00 -6.27
CA ASP A 368 -7.92 -20.51 -7.60
C ASP A 368 -6.51 -21.16 -7.61
N ILE A 369 -5.76 -21.13 -6.49
CA ILE A 369 -4.43 -21.75 -6.37
C ILE A 369 -4.50 -23.30 -6.48
N LYS A 370 -3.58 -23.89 -7.27
CA LYS A 370 -3.36 -25.34 -7.34
C LYS A 370 -2.97 -25.91 -5.97
N LYS A 371 -3.84 -26.74 -5.40
CA LYS A 371 -3.65 -27.38 -4.09
C LYS A 371 -2.72 -28.60 -4.18
N PRO A 372 -1.69 -28.72 -3.31
CA PRO A 372 -0.83 -29.90 -3.22
C PRO A 372 -1.60 -31.20 -2.93
N TRP A 373 -1.00 -32.35 -3.25
CA TRP A 373 -1.60 -33.67 -3.04
C TRP A 373 -2.02 -33.93 -1.58
N TRP A 374 -1.28 -33.35 -0.63
CA TRP A 374 -1.53 -33.50 0.81
C TRP A 374 -2.60 -32.56 1.36
N TRP A 375 -3.14 -31.61 0.58
CA TRP A 375 -4.06 -30.58 1.08
C TRP A 375 -5.30 -31.16 1.78
N HIS A 376 -5.77 -32.32 1.32
CA HIS A 376 -6.96 -33.01 1.83
C HIS A 376 -6.65 -34.15 2.82
N VAL A 377 -5.38 -34.44 3.11
CA VAL A 377 -4.92 -35.36 4.17
C VAL A 377 -5.33 -34.79 5.53
N LYS A 378 -5.58 -35.64 6.54
CA LYS A 378 -6.01 -35.18 7.86
C LYS A 378 -4.86 -34.82 8.80
N VAL A 379 -5.11 -33.89 9.72
CA VAL A 379 -4.17 -33.54 10.81
C VAL A 379 -3.79 -34.78 11.66
N GLN A 380 -4.70 -35.75 11.79
CA GLN A 380 -4.42 -37.04 12.44
C GLN A 380 -3.26 -37.83 11.81
N GLU A 381 -3.01 -37.68 10.51
CA GLU A 381 -1.98 -38.43 9.78
C GLU A 381 -0.56 -37.88 10.00
N LEU A 382 -0.42 -36.76 10.71
CA LEU A 382 0.88 -36.25 11.19
C LEU A 382 1.44 -37.02 12.39
N CYS A 383 0.71 -37.99 12.96
CA CYS A 383 1.15 -38.84 14.07
C CYS A 383 1.72 -38.06 15.27
N LEU A 384 1.09 -36.93 15.61
CA LEU A 384 1.59 -35.96 16.58
C LEU A 384 1.77 -36.57 17.97
N SER A 385 2.91 -36.28 18.59
CA SER A 385 3.19 -36.66 19.99
C SER A 385 2.34 -35.84 20.97
N ALA A 386 1.99 -36.43 22.12
CA ALA A 386 1.29 -35.72 23.17
C ALA A 386 2.13 -34.52 23.67
N PRO A 387 1.57 -33.30 23.71
CA PRO A 387 2.32 -32.12 24.12
C PRO A 387 2.60 -32.15 25.62
N LEU A 388 3.81 -31.73 26.00
CA LEU A 388 4.08 -31.21 27.35
C LEU A 388 3.16 -30.01 27.61
N THR A 389 2.74 -29.77 28.85
CA THR A 389 1.96 -28.59 29.26
C THR A 389 2.50 -28.01 30.58
N VAL A 390 2.15 -26.77 30.90
CA VAL A 390 2.45 -26.15 32.21
C VAL A 390 1.24 -25.44 32.80
N LEU A 391 1.15 -25.42 34.14
CA LEU A 391 0.13 -24.66 34.86
C LEU A 391 0.40 -23.14 34.78
N PRO A 392 -0.64 -22.28 34.76
CA PRO A 392 -0.49 -20.81 34.77
C PRO A 392 0.16 -20.25 36.04
N SER A 393 0.33 -21.09 37.07
CA SER A 393 0.98 -20.78 38.35
C SER A 393 2.50 -20.87 38.33
N VAL A 394 3.11 -21.53 37.32
CA VAL A 394 4.56 -21.75 37.19
C VAL A 394 5.28 -20.43 36.84
N THR A 395 6.53 -20.26 37.29
CA THR A 395 7.35 -19.06 37.01
C THR A 395 7.99 -19.11 35.63
N CYS A 396 8.26 -17.94 35.05
CA CYS A 396 8.92 -17.80 33.74
C CYS A 396 10.28 -18.51 33.72
N GLU A 397 11.07 -18.36 34.79
CA GLU A 397 12.35 -19.06 34.99
C GLU A 397 12.19 -20.59 34.93
N LYS A 398 11.26 -21.16 35.70
CA LYS A 398 11.07 -22.61 35.75
C LYS A 398 10.55 -23.19 34.44
N THR A 399 9.68 -22.45 33.72
CA THR A 399 9.23 -22.88 32.39
C THR A 399 10.35 -22.76 31.34
N ILE A 400 11.22 -21.74 31.42
CA ILE A 400 12.41 -21.63 30.57
C ILE A 400 13.39 -22.80 30.80
N GLU A 401 13.57 -23.24 32.05
CA GLU A 401 14.35 -24.45 32.36
C GLU A 401 13.70 -25.72 31.77
N ILE A 402 12.41 -25.93 32.01
CA ILE A 402 11.66 -27.11 31.53
C ILE A 402 11.71 -27.22 30.00
N LEU A 403 11.51 -26.11 29.29
CA LEU A 403 11.60 -26.04 27.84
C LEU A 403 12.98 -26.47 27.33
N LYS A 404 14.05 -25.92 27.92
CA LYS A 404 15.44 -26.26 27.56
C LYS A 404 15.81 -27.71 27.89
N GLU A 405 15.43 -28.20 29.07
CA GLU A 405 15.74 -29.57 29.51
C GLU A 405 15.03 -30.63 28.66
N LYS A 406 13.81 -30.34 28.20
CA LYS A 406 12.99 -31.26 27.39
C LYS A 406 13.13 -31.06 25.88
N GLY A 407 13.89 -30.07 25.41
CA GLY A 407 14.10 -29.82 23.98
C GLY A 407 12.89 -29.25 23.25
N PHE A 408 12.05 -28.46 23.93
CA PHE A 408 10.90 -27.78 23.34
C PHE A 408 11.12 -26.27 23.33
N ASP A 409 10.80 -25.59 22.23
CA ASP A 409 10.79 -24.11 22.17
C ASP A 409 9.47 -23.48 22.68
N GLN A 410 8.44 -24.30 22.92
CA GLN A 410 7.09 -23.83 23.25
C GLN A 410 6.27 -24.83 24.06
N VAL A 411 5.33 -24.33 24.86
CA VAL A 411 4.46 -25.16 25.70
C VAL A 411 3.08 -24.49 25.89
N PRO A 412 1.96 -25.24 25.76
CA PRO A 412 0.64 -24.77 26.16
C PRO A 412 0.55 -24.53 27.66
N VAL A 413 -0.04 -23.41 28.04
CA VAL A 413 -0.44 -23.12 29.42
C VAL A 413 -1.89 -23.60 29.59
N VAL A 414 -2.07 -24.61 30.43
CA VAL A 414 -3.37 -25.26 30.69
C VAL A 414 -3.62 -25.20 32.19
N ASP A 415 -4.83 -24.85 32.61
CA ASP A 415 -5.17 -24.82 34.03
C ASP A 415 -5.65 -26.16 34.59
N GLU A 416 -5.93 -26.17 35.90
CA GLU A 416 -6.33 -27.34 36.67
C GLU A 416 -7.69 -27.94 36.23
N SER A 417 -8.47 -27.21 35.42
CA SER A 417 -9.72 -27.71 34.80
C SER A 417 -9.53 -28.29 33.39
N GLY A 418 -8.31 -28.23 32.85
CA GLY A 418 -8.02 -28.60 31.46
C GLY A 418 -8.26 -27.47 30.45
N LEU A 419 -8.62 -26.25 30.90
CA LEU A 419 -8.83 -25.12 30.01
C LEU A 419 -7.47 -24.60 29.49
N ILE A 420 -7.34 -24.55 28.17
CA ILE A 420 -6.18 -23.96 27.49
C ILE A 420 -6.28 -22.43 27.59
N LEU A 421 -5.37 -21.82 28.34
CA LEU A 421 -5.33 -20.36 28.53
C LEU A 421 -4.50 -19.65 27.45
N GLY A 422 -3.69 -20.39 26.69
CA GLY A 422 -2.81 -19.89 25.65
C GLY A 422 -1.48 -20.63 25.57
N MET A 423 -0.54 -20.08 24.78
CA MET A 423 0.82 -20.61 24.60
C MET A 423 1.85 -19.75 25.32
N VAL A 424 2.96 -20.34 25.76
CA VAL A 424 4.21 -19.60 26.00
C VAL A 424 5.36 -20.21 25.19
N THR A 425 6.18 -19.35 24.59
CA THR A 425 7.40 -19.76 23.88
C THR A 425 8.63 -19.30 24.63
N LEU A 426 9.70 -20.06 24.49
CA LEU A 426 11.04 -19.73 24.98
C LEU A 426 11.44 -18.33 24.49
N GLY A 427 11.24 -18.05 23.19
CA GLY A 427 11.50 -16.75 22.58
C GLY A 427 10.71 -15.59 23.19
N ASN A 428 9.40 -15.72 23.43
CA ASN A 428 8.59 -14.62 23.98
C ASN A 428 8.83 -14.40 25.48
N MET A 429 9.02 -15.47 26.25
CA MET A 429 9.37 -15.33 27.66
C MET A 429 10.74 -14.66 27.82
N LEU A 430 11.75 -15.07 27.03
CA LEU A 430 13.05 -14.42 27.00
C LEU A 430 12.93 -12.95 26.55
N SER A 431 12.24 -12.66 25.44
CA SER A 431 12.03 -11.29 24.93
C SER A 431 11.33 -10.39 25.96
N SER A 432 10.32 -10.91 26.67
CA SER A 432 9.58 -10.15 27.69
C SER A 432 10.41 -9.89 28.95
N VAL A 433 11.24 -10.84 29.39
CA VAL A 433 12.21 -10.63 30.47
C VAL A 433 13.30 -9.63 30.05
N LEU A 434 13.84 -9.75 28.83
CA LEU A 434 14.93 -8.89 28.34
C LEU A 434 14.47 -7.46 28.01
N ALA A 435 13.21 -7.27 27.66
CA ALA A 435 12.56 -5.96 27.58
C ALA A 435 12.12 -5.40 28.95
N GLY A 436 12.40 -6.08 30.06
CA GLY A 436 12.03 -5.66 31.42
C GLY A 436 10.53 -5.68 31.72
N LYS A 437 9.72 -6.34 30.88
CA LYS A 437 8.24 -6.37 31.00
C LYS A 437 7.75 -7.33 32.09
N VAL A 438 8.55 -8.34 32.43
CA VAL A 438 8.34 -9.27 33.55
C VAL A 438 9.67 -9.67 34.19
N GLN A 439 9.61 -10.16 35.43
CA GLN A 439 10.77 -10.73 36.14
C GLN A 439 10.88 -12.25 35.95
N PRO A 440 12.05 -12.88 36.11
CA PRO A 440 12.18 -14.35 36.02
C PRO A 440 11.26 -15.11 36.99
N SER A 441 11.04 -14.54 38.18
CA SER A 441 10.15 -15.05 39.22
C SER A 441 8.66 -14.78 38.98
N ASP A 442 8.28 -14.04 37.94
CA ASP A 442 6.87 -13.82 37.60
C ASP A 442 6.22 -15.08 37.04
N LYS A 443 4.90 -15.21 37.24
CA LYS A 443 4.10 -16.29 36.69
C LYS A 443 3.96 -16.19 35.17
N VAL A 444 3.98 -17.32 34.47
CA VAL A 444 3.86 -17.39 32.99
C VAL A 444 2.57 -16.78 32.45
N ASN A 445 1.52 -16.64 33.27
CA ASN A 445 0.28 -15.99 32.89
C ASN A 445 0.42 -14.48 32.54
N LYS A 446 1.57 -13.84 32.85
CA LYS A 446 1.90 -12.48 32.38
C LYS A 446 2.47 -12.42 30.95
N VAL A 447 2.99 -13.52 30.41
CA VAL A 447 3.69 -13.61 29.11
C VAL A 447 3.01 -14.57 28.12
N ILE A 448 1.77 -14.93 28.41
CA ILE A 448 0.97 -15.90 27.66
C ILE A 448 0.40 -15.29 26.36
N TYR A 449 0.66 -15.96 25.23
CA TYR A 449 -0.04 -15.73 23.98
C TYR A 449 -1.44 -16.32 24.06
N LYS A 450 -2.43 -15.46 24.34
CA LYS A 450 -3.85 -15.82 24.35
C LYS A 450 -4.47 -15.95 22.95
N GLN A 451 -3.74 -15.51 21.92
CA GLN A 451 -4.11 -15.73 20.52
C GLN A 451 -3.43 -17.01 20.03
N PHE A 452 -4.25 -17.99 19.69
CA PHE A 452 -3.89 -19.25 19.05
C PHE A 452 -5.14 -19.74 18.30
N GLN A 453 -4.97 -20.61 17.30
CA GLN A 453 -6.09 -21.30 16.67
C GLN A 453 -6.13 -22.75 17.11
N THR A 454 -7.32 -23.25 17.40
CA THR A 454 -7.55 -24.68 17.61
C THR A 454 -7.92 -25.36 16.30
N ILE A 455 -7.35 -26.54 16.06
CA ILE A 455 -7.65 -27.38 14.90
C ILE A 455 -7.96 -28.80 15.39
N HIS A 456 -8.92 -29.49 14.80
CA HIS A 456 -9.27 -30.85 15.22
C HIS A 456 -8.44 -31.88 14.44
N LEU A 457 -8.21 -33.07 15.03
CA LEU A 457 -7.56 -34.18 14.33
C LEU A 457 -8.26 -34.58 13.01
N GLN A 458 -9.56 -34.27 12.86
CA GLN A 458 -10.35 -34.55 11.66
C GLN A 458 -10.34 -33.44 10.59
N ASP A 459 -9.77 -32.26 10.90
CA ASP A 459 -9.51 -31.22 9.91
C ASP A 459 -8.40 -31.65 8.94
N ASN A 460 -8.26 -30.93 7.82
CA ASN A 460 -7.26 -31.22 6.79
C ASN A 460 -5.95 -30.42 6.95
N LEU A 461 -4.89 -30.85 6.25
CA LEU A 461 -3.58 -30.22 6.28
C LEU A 461 -3.52 -28.87 5.54
N GLY A 462 -4.43 -28.59 4.60
CA GLY A 462 -4.59 -27.26 4.01
C GLY A 462 -4.93 -26.19 5.05
N LYS A 463 -5.98 -26.46 5.84
CA LYS A 463 -6.40 -25.64 6.99
C LYS A 463 -5.28 -25.50 8.02
N LEU A 464 -4.53 -26.57 8.28
CA LEU A 464 -3.35 -26.48 9.16
C LEU A 464 -2.27 -25.57 8.57
N SER A 465 -1.95 -25.70 7.28
CA SER A 465 -0.95 -24.87 6.59
C SER A 465 -1.33 -23.39 6.69
N HIS A 466 -2.59 -23.05 6.40
CA HIS A 466 -3.07 -21.67 6.50
C HIS A 466 -3.06 -21.11 7.93
N ILE A 467 -3.33 -21.93 8.95
CA ILE A 467 -3.12 -21.49 10.34
C ILE A 467 -1.63 -21.19 10.57
N LEU A 468 -0.73 -22.10 10.20
CA LEU A 468 0.72 -21.95 10.43
C LEU A 468 1.35 -20.82 9.60
N GLU A 469 0.76 -20.43 8.47
CA GLU A 469 1.12 -19.23 7.69
C GLU A 469 0.76 -17.90 8.38
N MET A 470 -0.14 -17.91 9.38
CA MET A 470 -0.81 -16.72 9.90
C MET A 470 -0.66 -16.54 11.42
N ASP A 471 -0.64 -17.63 12.18
CA ASP A 471 -0.48 -17.71 13.62
C ASP A 471 0.58 -18.79 13.92
N HIS A 472 1.55 -18.51 14.79
CA HIS A 472 2.67 -19.45 15.04
C HIS A 472 2.26 -20.78 15.71
N PHE A 473 1.01 -20.90 16.18
CA PHE A 473 0.53 -22.05 16.96
C PHE A 473 -0.86 -22.51 16.47
N ALA A 474 -0.90 -23.70 15.89
CA ALA A 474 -2.11 -24.51 15.74
C ALA A 474 -2.15 -25.53 16.89
N LEU A 475 -3.10 -25.40 17.82
CA LEU A 475 -3.28 -26.39 18.89
C LEU A 475 -4.22 -27.47 18.40
N VAL A 476 -3.68 -28.68 18.24
CA VAL A 476 -4.45 -29.84 17.81
C VAL A 476 -5.25 -30.39 18.98
N ILE A 477 -6.57 -30.28 18.90
CA ILE A 477 -7.50 -30.68 19.97
C ILE A 477 -8.35 -31.90 19.57
N HIS A 478 -8.77 -32.65 20.57
CA HIS A 478 -9.68 -33.78 20.44
C HIS A 478 -10.54 -33.88 21.70
N GLU A 479 -11.82 -34.24 21.56
CA GLU A 479 -12.71 -34.46 22.70
C GLU A 479 -12.31 -35.74 23.43
N GLN A 480 -12.10 -35.68 24.74
CA GLN A 480 -11.96 -36.87 25.58
C GLN A 480 -13.28 -37.15 26.30
N ILE A 481 -13.98 -38.19 25.87
CA ILE A 481 -15.14 -38.71 26.62
C ILE A 481 -14.60 -39.47 27.83
N GLN A 482 -14.76 -38.92 29.03
CA GLN A 482 -14.55 -39.67 30.27
C GLN A 482 -15.67 -40.69 30.46
N CYS A 483 -15.39 -41.95 30.17
CA CYS A 483 -16.24 -43.09 30.53
C CYS A 483 -15.70 -43.79 31.79
N GLU A 484 -16.57 -44.00 32.77
CA GLU A 484 -16.27 -44.89 33.89
C GLU A 484 -16.22 -46.36 33.44
N TYR A 485 -15.35 -47.15 34.08
CA TYR A 485 -15.00 -48.50 33.64
C TYR A 485 -16.10 -49.55 33.91
N LYS A 486 -16.33 -50.44 32.94
CA LYS A 486 -16.82 -51.81 33.17
C LYS A 486 -16.22 -52.79 32.15
N LEU A 487 -15.92 -54.01 32.60
CA LEU A 487 -15.18 -55.02 31.83
C LEU A 487 -16.05 -55.85 30.88
N MET A 488 -15.49 -56.21 29.73
CA MET A 488 -15.45 -57.60 29.24
C MET A 488 -14.35 -57.80 28.17
N MET A 489 -14.02 -59.05 27.86
CA MET A 489 -12.95 -59.45 26.91
C MET A 489 -13.54 -60.10 25.65
N ALA A 490 -12.80 -60.10 24.52
CA ALA A 490 -12.40 -61.33 23.80
C ALA A 490 -11.65 -61.10 22.46
N SER A 491 -10.58 -61.89 22.26
CA SER A 491 -10.09 -62.50 21.00
C SER A 491 -9.67 -61.66 19.76
N VAL A 492 -8.59 -62.16 19.12
CA VAL A 492 -7.98 -61.69 17.86
C VAL A 492 -8.57 -62.42 16.64
N TYR A 493 -8.63 -61.76 15.47
CA TYR A 493 -8.52 -62.44 14.17
C TYR A 493 -7.83 -61.57 13.11
N THR A 494 -7.14 -62.23 12.17
CA THR A 494 -6.44 -61.60 11.03
C THR A 494 -7.05 -62.05 9.69
N SER A 495 -6.98 -61.22 8.65
CA SER A 495 -6.73 -61.65 7.26
C SER A 495 -6.63 -60.46 6.29
N ASN A 496 -5.92 -60.67 5.18
CA ASN A 496 -5.65 -59.67 4.13
C ASN A 496 -6.88 -59.40 3.25
N LYS A 497 -6.92 -58.22 2.61
CA LYS A 497 -7.46 -58.09 1.25
C LYS A 497 -6.82 -56.96 0.45
N THR A 498 -6.57 -57.25 -0.82
CA THR A 498 -5.83 -56.40 -1.77
C THR A 498 -6.71 -55.28 -2.33
N ILE A 499 -6.13 -54.10 -2.53
CA ILE A 499 -6.71 -53.05 -3.39
C ILE A 499 -5.94 -53.01 -4.72
N ARG A 500 -6.65 -52.76 -5.83
CA ARG A 500 -6.13 -52.88 -7.20
C ARG A 500 -5.36 -51.62 -7.61
N VAL A 501 -4.23 -51.80 -8.28
CA VAL A 501 -3.65 -50.77 -9.16
C VAL A 501 -4.45 -50.77 -10.47
N CYS A 502 -4.81 -49.59 -10.97
CA CYS A 502 -5.34 -49.39 -12.31
C CYS A 502 -4.33 -48.53 -13.11
N PRO A 503 -3.66 -49.07 -14.15
CA PRO A 503 -2.78 -48.31 -15.03
C PRO A 503 -3.54 -47.70 -16.23
N PHE A 504 -2.79 -47.24 -17.24
CA PHE A 504 -3.22 -46.60 -18.50
C PHE A 504 -3.54 -45.09 -18.41
N LEU A 505 -3.00 -44.23 -19.29
CA LEU A 505 -1.80 -44.36 -20.13
C LEU A 505 -1.31 -42.96 -20.55
N ASN A 506 -0.04 -42.83 -20.94
CA ASN A 506 0.41 -41.71 -21.78
C ASN A 506 -0.27 -41.78 -23.15
N GLY A 507 -0.62 -40.64 -23.72
CA GLY A 507 -1.17 -40.51 -25.06
C GLY A 507 -0.46 -39.39 -25.84
N ASP A 508 0.72 -39.70 -26.38
CA ASP A 508 1.40 -38.82 -27.33
C ASP A 508 0.57 -38.71 -28.61
N VAL A 509 0.24 -37.48 -29.02
CA VAL A 509 -0.47 -37.19 -30.27
C VAL A 509 0.34 -36.17 -31.06
N GLU A 510 1.18 -36.65 -31.97
CA GLU A 510 1.79 -35.80 -32.98
C GLU A 510 0.71 -35.19 -33.88
N ASN A 511 0.71 -33.87 -34.04
CA ASN A 511 -0.25 -33.15 -34.87
C ASN A 511 0.48 -32.38 -35.99
N PRO A 512 0.65 -32.97 -37.19
CA PRO A 512 1.53 -32.44 -38.23
C PRO A 512 0.83 -31.34 -39.07
N GLY A 513 0.82 -30.09 -38.58
CA GLY A 513 0.01 -29.04 -39.23
C GLY A 513 0.46 -27.57 -39.20
N ALA A 514 1.54 -27.18 -38.49
CA ALA A 514 1.89 -25.75 -38.38
C ALA A 514 3.41 -25.46 -38.29
N LYS A 515 4.07 -25.27 -39.44
CA LYS A 515 5.44 -24.73 -39.49
C LYS A 515 5.45 -23.19 -39.38
N THR A 516 5.16 -22.67 -38.20
CA THR A 516 5.55 -21.30 -37.83
C THR A 516 7.00 -21.29 -37.34
N SER A 517 7.73 -20.19 -37.61
CA SER A 517 9.15 -20.10 -37.24
C SER A 517 9.31 -19.93 -35.72
N ASN A 518 9.70 -21.01 -35.03
CA ASN A 518 9.73 -21.07 -33.56
C ASN A 518 10.93 -20.32 -32.92
N THR A 519 11.51 -19.35 -33.63
CA THR A 519 12.73 -18.61 -33.24
C THR A 519 12.39 -17.47 -32.28
N TRP A 520 13.06 -17.42 -31.13
CA TRP A 520 12.93 -16.31 -30.17
C TRP A 520 13.34 -14.97 -30.78
N ILE A 521 12.55 -13.93 -30.52
CA ILE A 521 12.80 -12.56 -31.00
C ILE A 521 13.29 -11.74 -29.81
N SER A 522 14.56 -11.30 -29.86
CA SER A 522 15.15 -10.50 -28.78
C SER A 522 14.47 -9.11 -28.64
N PRO A 523 14.28 -8.60 -27.40
CA PRO A 523 13.76 -7.24 -27.19
C PRO A 523 14.76 -6.14 -27.63
N ASN A 524 16.04 -6.47 -27.83
CA ASN A 524 17.12 -5.51 -28.05
C ASN A 524 17.52 -5.25 -29.53
N LEU A 525 16.78 -5.78 -30.51
CA LEU A 525 17.13 -5.61 -31.92
C LEU A 525 17.05 -4.11 -32.34
N PRO A 526 17.91 -3.63 -33.26
CA PRO A 526 17.83 -2.27 -33.79
C PRO A 526 16.44 -1.96 -34.40
N SER A 527 15.95 -0.74 -34.15
CA SER A 527 14.68 -0.30 -34.69
C SER A 527 14.72 -0.18 -36.22
N ARG A 528 13.65 -0.63 -36.88
CA ARG A 528 13.45 -0.48 -38.34
C ARG A 528 12.61 0.75 -38.71
N CYS A 529 12.28 1.60 -37.73
CA CYS A 529 11.46 2.79 -37.93
C CYS A 529 12.20 3.84 -38.78
N THR A 530 11.59 4.34 -39.85
CA THR A 530 12.17 5.33 -40.78
C THR A 530 11.70 6.77 -40.51
N TRP A 531 11.21 7.02 -39.28
CA TRP A 531 10.89 8.36 -38.78
C TRP A 531 12.13 9.25 -38.74
N LYS A 532 11.94 10.53 -39.06
CA LYS A 532 12.90 11.63 -38.90
C LYS A 532 12.11 12.91 -38.65
N PRO A 533 12.66 13.91 -37.93
CA PRO A 533 12.04 15.24 -37.81
C PRO A 533 11.71 15.82 -39.19
N GLY A 534 10.55 16.45 -39.31
CA GLY A 534 10.13 17.14 -40.55
C GLY A 534 9.48 16.28 -41.63
N LYS A 535 9.37 14.95 -41.46
CA LYS A 535 8.50 14.12 -42.30
C LYS A 535 7.02 14.42 -42.06
N SER A 536 6.18 14.23 -43.08
CA SER A 536 4.73 14.34 -42.91
C SER A 536 4.17 13.18 -42.09
N ILE A 537 3.18 13.45 -41.23
CA ILE A 537 2.41 12.39 -40.55
C ILE A 537 1.69 11.47 -41.55
N SER A 538 1.40 11.95 -42.76
CA SER A 538 0.82 11.15 -43.86
C SER A 538 1.78 10.14 -44.48
N GLU A 539 3.08 10.22 -44.19
CA GLU A 539 4.07 9.18 -44.54
C GLU A 539 4.17 8.07 -43.47
N SER A 540 3.51 8.23 -42.33
CA SER A 540 3.57 7.26 -41.24
C SER A 540 2.81 5.99 -41.61
N PRO A 541 3.45 4.80 -41.55
CA PRO A 541 2.75 3.52 -41.71
C PRO A 541 1.97 3.11 -40.44
N HIS A 542 1.98 3.94 -39.40
CA HIS A 542 1.39 3.64 -38.11
C HIS A 542 0.00 4.26 -37.97
N HIS A 543 -0.91 3.54 -37.31
CA HIS A 543 -2.18 4.09 -36.85
C HIS A 543 -1.92 5.29 -35.92
N TYR A 544 -2.61 6.41 -36.18
CA TYR A 544 -2.59 7.63 -35.38
C TYR A 544 -3.91 7.75 -34.60
N VAL A 545 -3.83 7.98 -33.29
CA VAL A 545 -4.99 8.22 -32.44
C VAL A 545 -5.04 9.72 -32.09
N PRO A 546 -6.05 10.48 -32.54
CA PRO A 546 -6.18 11.88 -32.16
C PRO A 546 -6.57 11.99 -30.67
N GLN A 547 -6.09 13.05 -30.00
CA GLN A 547 -6.55 13.42 -28.67
C GLN A 547 -8.08 13.61 -28.70
N GLN A 548 -8.80 12.86 -27.87
CA GLN A 548 -10.25 12.97 -27.72
C GLN A 548 -10.61 13.96 -26.59
N LYS A 549 -11.90 14.16 -26.35
CA LYS A 549 -12.39 14.91 -25.19
C LYS A 549 -13.09 13.95 -24.24
N GLU A 550 -12.71 13.97 -22.96
CA GLU A 550 -13.34 13.17 -21.92
C GLU A 550 -14.87 13.42 -21.87
N PRO A 551 -15.71 12.37 -21.96
CA PRO A 551 -17.17 12.51 -21.91
C PRO A 551 -17.66 12.72 -20.46
N LYS A 552 -18.88 13.25 -20.31
CA LYS A 552 -19.51 13.52 -19.00
C LYS A 552 -19.68 12.26 -18.13
N ILE A 553 -19.96 11.14 -18.77
CA ILE A 553 -20.09 9.81 -18.17
C ILE A 553 -19.19 8.91 -19.00
N LEU A 554 -18.20 8.31 -18.36
CA LEU A 554 -17.27 7.39 -19.00
C LEU A 554 -17.98 6.06 -19.28
N SER A 555 -17.81 5.50 -20.49
CA SER A 555 -18.44 4.23 -20.85
C SER A 555 -17.93 3.07 -19.98
N ASN A 556 -16.68 3.16 -19.52
CA ASN A 556 -16.00 2.29 -18.56
C ASN A 556 -14.71 3.00 -18.08
N VAL A 557 -13.98 2.45 -17.12
CA VAL A 557 -12.82 3.15 -16.52
C VAL A 557 -11.61 3.32 -17.46
N LEU A 558 -11.54 2.62 -18.61
CA LEU A 558 -10.46 2.81 -19.59
C LEU A 558 -10.44 4.20 -20.22
N GLU A 559 -11.59 4.90 -20.27
CA GLU A 559 -11.65 6.29 -20.70
C GLU A 559 -11.03 7.27 -19.68
N LYS A 560 -10.64 6.79 -18.48
CA LYS A 560 -9.79 7.52 -17.53
C LYS A 560 -8.30 7.14 -17.63
N ILE A 561 -7.86 6.79 -18.83
CA ILE A 561 -6.46 6.66 -19.21
C ILE A 561 -6.14 7.81 -20.16
N GLY A 562 -5.31 8.74 -19.72
CA GLY A 562 -5.07 10.03 -20.37
C GLY A 562 -5.57 11.23 -19.56
N HIS A 563 -5.50 12.42 -20.16
CA HIS A 563 -5.96 13.69 -19.58
C HIS A 563 -5.38 14.02 -18.19
N THR A 564 -4.15 13.54 -17.93
CA THR A 564 -3.52 13.62 -16.60
C THR A 564 -3.13 15.06 -16.24
N PRO A 565 -3.21 15.45 -14.96
CA PRO A 565 -2.99 16.84 -14.56
C PRO A 565 -1.52 17.25 -14.71
N LEU A 566 -1.31 18.53 -15.05
CA LEU A 566 -0.02 19.20 -15.10
C LEU A 566 0.03 20.24 -13.98
N ILE A 567 0.92 20.05 -13.01
CA ILE A 567 0.87 20.72 -11.71
C ILE A 567 2.16 21.48 -11.46
N ARG A 568 2.09 22.74 -11.03
CA ARG A 568 3.27 23.53 -10.68
C ARG A 568 3.92 23.01 -9.38
N VAL A 569 5.24 22.88 -9.41
CA VAL A 569 6.11 22.51 -8.28
C VAL A 569 6.62 23.79 -7.64
N ASN A 570 6.24 24.06 -6.39
CA ASN A 570 6.33 25.39 -5.79
C ASN A 570 7.44 25.52 -4.74
N LYS A 571 7.55 24.57 -3.81
CA LYS A 571 8.49 24.62 -2.67
C LYS A 571 9.85 24.07 -3.05
N ILE A 572 9.87 22.91 -3.70
CA ILE A 572 11.09 22.26 -4.21
C ILE A 572 11.78 23.19 -5.21
N SER A 573 11.02 23.79 -6.14
CA SER A 573 11.57 24.75 -7.13
C SER A 573 12.28 25.93 -6.46
N LYS A 574 11.65 26.56 -5.46
CA LYS A 574 12.23 27.64 -4.66
C LYS A 574 13.44 27.17 -3.84
N ALA A 575 13.36 26.00 -3.21
CA ALA A 575 14.43 25.43 -2.38
C ALA A 575 15.71 25.09 -3.17
N TYR A 576 15.61 24.79 -4.47
CA TYR A 576 16.76 24.62 -5.35
C TYR A 576 17.19 25.91 -6.08
N GLY A 577 16.54 27.04 -5.81
CA GLY A 577 16.88 28.36 -6.36
C GLY A 577 16.53 28.55 -7.83
N LEU A 578 15.61 27.75 -8.37
CA LEU A 578 15.25 27.78 -9.79
C LEU A 578 14.56 29.10 -10.18
N LYS A 579 14.73 29.50 -11.44
CA LYS A 579 14.11 30.71 -12.02
C LYS A 579 13.01 30.39 -13.04
N CYS A 580 13.12 29.25 -13.71
CA CYS A 580 12.07 28.72 -14.58
C CYS A 580 10.85 28.21 -13.80
N GLU A 581 9.71 28.15 -14.47
CA GLU A 581 8.54 27.42 -13.99
C GLU A 581 8.80 25.90 -14.09
N LEU A 582 8.64 25.19 -12.97
CA LEU A 582 8.82 23.73 -12.88
C LEU A 582 7.46 23.06 -12.75
N LEU A 583 7.15 22.13 -13.65
CA LEU A 583 5.85 21.46 -13.77
C LEU A 583 5.99 19.95 -13.67
N ALA A 584 5.05 19.30 -13.00
CA ALA A 584 4.93 17.86 -12.84
C ALA A 584 3.74 17.33 -13.66
N LYS A 585 3.99 16.42 -14.62
CA LYS A 585 2.97 15.69 -15.38
C LYS A 585 2.66 14.39 -14.63
N CYS A 586 1.50 14.36 -13.96
CA CYS A 586 1.21 13.36 -12.94
C CYS A 586 0.49 12.14 -13.54
N GLU A 587 1.25 11.28 -14.20
CA GLU A 587 0.76 10.04 -14.84
C GLU A 587 0.26 8.97 -13.85
N TYR A 588 0.42 9.21 -12.55
CA TYR A 588 -0.12 8.34 -11.50
C TYR A 588 -1.63 8.49 -11.27
N PHE A 589 -2.31 9.41 -11.98
CA PHE A 589 -3.78 9.56 -11.97
C PHE A 589 -4.52 8.75 -13.05
N ASN A 590 -3.81 8.04 -13.94
CA ASN A 590 -4.46 7.07 -14.84
C ASN A 590 -5.17 5.95 -14.05
N ALA A 591 -6.15 5.27 -14.64
CA ALA A 591 -7.01 4.27 -13.98
C ALA A 591 -6.29 3.15 -13.20
N GLY A 592 -5.19 2.61 -13.73
CA GLY A 592 -4.34 1.60 -13.07
C GLY A 592 -3.29 2.20 -12.13
N GLY A 593 -3.16 3.53 -12.12
CA GLY A 593 -2.25 4.31 -11.29
C GLY A 593 -0.86 4.53 -11.90
N SER A 594 -0.72 4.44 -13.24
CA SER A 594 0.59 4.60 -13.90
C SER A 594 0.55 5.12 -15.35
N VAL A 595 1.70 5.64 -15.81
CA VAL A 595 1.97 5.99 -17.22
C VAL A 595 1.84 4.80 -18.19
N LYS A 596 1.92 3.56 -17.70
CA LYS A 596 1.89 2.35 -18.54
C LYS A 596 0.49 1.97 -18.98
N ASP A 597 -0.53 2.44 -18.27
CA ASP A 597 -1.95 2.22 -18.58
C ASP A 597 -2.27 2.71 -20.01
N ARG A 598 -1.62 3.82 -20.45
CA ARG A 598 -1.69 4.32 -21.83
C ARG A 598 -1.17 3.32 -22.87
N ILE A 599 -0.03 2.67 -22.58
CA ILE A 599 0.59 1.75 -23.55
C ILE A 599 -0.13 0.41 -23.60
N THR A 600 -0.72 -0.04 -22.50
CA THR A 600 -1.45 -1.32 -22.45
C THR A 600 -2.79 -1.23 -23.16
N LEU A 601 -3.52 -0.12 -22.96
CA LEU A 601 -4.72 0.18 -23.75
C LEU A 601 -4.38 0.23 -25.25
N ARG A 602 -3.40 1.06 -25.63
CA ARG A 602 -3.02 1.25 -27.03
C ARG A 602 -2.46 -0.01 -27.71
N MET A 603 -1.66 -0.82 -27.00
CA MET A 603 -1.17 -2.11 -27.52
C MET A 603 -2.31 -3.11 -27.77
N ILE A 604 -3.33 -3.14 -26.92
CA ILE A 604 -4.51 -3.99 -27.11
C ILE A 604 -5.38 -3.47 -28.25
N GLU A 605 -5.68 -2.18 -28.30
CA GLU A 605 -6.52 -1.59 -29.36
C GLU A 605 -5.89 -1.70 -30.76
N ASP A 606 -4.59 -1.48 -30.90
CA ASP A 606 -3.90 -1.67 -32.19
C ASP A 606 -3.83 -3.16 -32.57
N ALA A 607 -3.74 -4.08 -31.61
CA ALA A 607 -3.75 -5.53 -31.86
C ALA A 607 -5.15 -6.06 -32.21
N GLU A 608 -6.20 -5.58 -31.55
CA GLU A 608 -7.61 -5.84 -31.88
C GLU A 608 -7.94 -5.34 -33.29
N LYS A 609 -7.56 -4.09 -33.59
CA LYS A 609 -7.77 -3.46 -34.90
C LYS A 609 -7.01 -4.15 -36.02
N ALA A 610 -5.85 -4.75 -35.73
CA ALA A 610 -5.08 -5.58 -36.66
C ALA A 610 -5.57 -7.04 -36.74
N GLY A 611 -6.56 -7.45 -35.93
CA GLY A 611 -7.05 -8.83 -35.87
C GLY A 611 -6.06 -9.84 -35.30
N ILE A 612 -5.03 -9.35 -34.58
CA ILE A 612 -3.96 -10.16 -33.97
C ILE A 612 -4.46 -10.88 -32.72
N ILE A 613 -5.37 -10.25 -31.97
CA ILE A 613 -6.03 -10.80 -30.77
C ILE A 613 -7.56 -10.67 -30.87
N LYS A 614 -8.28 -11.53 -30.14
CA LYS A 614 -9.73 -11.65 -30.12
C LYS A 614 -10.23 -11.90 -28.68
N PRO A 615 -11.45 -11.47 -28.31
CA PRO A 615 -11.99 -11.74 -26.97
C PRO A 615 -11.93 -13.22 -26.60
N GLY A 616 -11.40 -13.53 -25.41
CA GLY A 616 -11.09 -14.88 -24.94
C GLY A 616 -9.64 -15.34 -25.14
N ASP A 617 -8.82 -14.65 -25.95
CA ASP A 617 -7.39 -14.95 -26.09
C ASP A 617 -6.62 -14.65 -24.79
N THR A 618 -5.41 -15.22 -24.67
CA THR A 618 -4.53 -15.05 -23.50
C THR A 618 -3.42 -14.03 -23.78
N LEU A 619 -3.33 -12.98 -22.97
CA LEU A 619 -2.28 -11.97 -23.04
C LEU A 619 -1.19 -12.28 -22.01
N ILE A 620 0.05 -12.48 -22.47
CA ILE A 620 1.22 -12.80 -21.65
C ILE A 620 2.23 -11.67 -21.78
N GLU A 621 2.67 -11.02 -20.68
CA GLU A 621 3.61 -9.90 -20.80
C GLU A 621 4.75 -9.98 -19.75
N PRO A 622 6.02 -9.93 -20.19
CA PRO A 622 7.17 -9.84 -19.30
C PRO A 622 7.38 -8.41 -18.81
N THR A 623 7.30 -8.16 -17.50
CA THR A 623 7.25 -6.79 -16.97
C THR A 623 7.69 -6.63 -15.52
N SER A 624 8.12 -5.42 -15.16
CA SER A 624 8.44 -4.97 -13.79
C SER A 624 7.22 -4.39 -13.04
N GLY A 625 6.01 -4.83 -13.40
CA GLY A 625 4.76 -4.55 -12.68
C GLY A 625 3.78 -3.65 -13.40
N ASN A 626 4.10 -2.37 -13.63
CA ASN A 626 3.10 -1.37 -14.04
C ASN A 626 2.45 -1.66 -15.40
N THR A 627 3.22 -2.12 -16.40
CA THR A 627 2.65 -2.59 -17.68
C THR A 627 1.79 -3.84 -17.48
N GLY A 628 2.11 -4.68 -16.49
CA GLY A 628 1.24 -5.79 -16.11
C GLY A 628 -0.08 -5.33 -15.49
N ILE A 629 -0.06 -4.34 -14.58
CA ILE A 629 -1.28 -3.80 -13.96
C ILE A 629 -2.20 -3.15 -15.01
N GLY A 630 -1.63 -2.33 -15.90
CA GLY A 630 -2.38 -1.75 -17.02
C GLY A 630 -2.92 -2.81 -17.99
N LEU A 631 -2.18 -3.90 -18.22
CA LEU A 631 -2.62 -4.99 -19.10
C LEU A 631 -3.75 -5.80 -18.44
N ALA A 632 -3.60 -6.15 -17.16
CA ALA A 632 -4.61 -6.85 -16.38
C ALA A 632 -5.92 -6.06 -16.28
N LEU A 633 -5.84 -4.73 -16.07
CA LEU A 633 -7.01 -3.86 -16.01
C LEU A 633 -7.76 -3.80 -17.36
N VAL A 634 -7.03 -3.66 -18.47
CA VAL A 634 -7.65 -3.68 -19.82
C VAL A 634 -8.18 -5.07 -20.18
N ALA A 635 -7.45 -6.14 -19.82
CA ALA A 635 -7.83 -7.53 -20.04
C ALA A 635 -9.11 -7.90 -19.27
N ALA A 636 -9.19 -7.54 -17.99
CA ALA A 636 -10.36 -7.74 -17.14
C ALA A 636 -11.62 -7.12 -17.74
N ILE A 637 -11.52 -5.89 -18.26
CA ILE A 637 -12.66 -5.15 -18.84
C ILE A 637 -13.07 -5.72 -20.21
N LYS A 638 -12.10 -5.98 -21.11
CA LYS A 638 -12.37 -6.45 -22.48
C LYS A 638 -12.60 -7.97 -22.60
N GLY A 639 -12.32 -8.76 -21.55
CA GLY A 639 -12.54 -10.21 -21.54
C GLY A 639 -11.38 -11.04 -22.11
N TYR A 640 -10.15 -10.69 -21.75
CA TYR A 640 -8.95 -11.49 -22.04
C TYR A 640 -8.43 -12.18 -20.78
N ARG A 641 -7.85 -13.38 -20.92
CA ARG A 641 -7.05 -14.00 -19.86
C ARG A 641 -5.70 -13.29 -19.77
N CYS A 642 -5.19 -13.01 -18.58
CA CYS A 642 -3.94 -12.26 -18.40
C CYS A 642 -2.91 -13.05 -17.57
N VAL A 643 -1.68 -13.17 -18.07
CA VAL A 643 -0.56 -13.83 -17.39
C VAL A 643 0.64 -12.87 -17.33
N ILE A 644 1.05 -12.49 -16.14
CA ILE A 644 2.16 -11.55 -15.93
C ILE A 644 3.41 -12.30 -15.46
N VAL A 645 4.50 -12.15 -16.22
CA VAL A 645 5.80 -12.75 -15.89
C VAL A 645 6.72 -11.67 -15.31
N MET A 646 7.06 -11.79 -14.02
CA MET A 646 7.79 -10.75 -13.28
C MET A 646 8.94 -11.30 -12.43
N PRO A 647 10.06 -10.58 -12.30
CA PRO A 647 11.12 -10.96 -11.35
C PRO A 647 10.66 -10.92 -9.90
N GLU A 648 11.27 -11.75 -9.04
CA GLU A 648 10.92 -11.89 -7.63
C GLU A 648 11.08 -10.61 -6.79
N LYS A 649 12.01 -9.71 -7.13
CA LYS A 649 12.22 -8.46 -6.35
C LYS A 649 11.09 -7.42 -6.45
N MET A 650 10.10 -7.66 -7.31
CA MET A 650 8.98 -6.74 -7.55
C MET A 650 7.98 -6.79 -6.38
N SER A 651 7.58 -5.60 -5.90
CA SER A 651 6.81 -5.41 -4.66
C SER A 651 5.52 -6.23 -4.55
N MET A 652 5.15 -6.61 -3.32
CA MET A 652 3.97 -7.43 -3.04
C MET A 652 2.68 -6.69 -3.42
N GLU A 653 2.65 -5.38 -3.22
CA GLU A 653 1.58 -4.46 -3.59
C GLU A 653 1.20 -4.54 -5.08
N LYS A 654 2.16 -4.85 -5.97
CA LYS A 654 1.89 -5.07 -7.39
C LYS A 654 1.22 -6.42 -7.64
N VAL A 655 1.65 -7.46 -6.92
CA VAL A 655 1.10 -8.82 -7.00
C VAL A 655 -0.35 -8.85 -6.51
N ASP A 656 -0.66 -8.21 -5.39
CA ASP A 656 -2.00 -8.20 -4.81
C ASP A 656 -3.01 -7.44 -5.71
N ILE A 657 -2.58 -6.35 -6.35
CA ILE A 657 -3.38 -5.65 -7.38
C ILE A 657 -3.61 -6.53 -8.61
N LEU A 658 -2.59 -7.26 -9.06
CA LEU A 658 -2.70 -8.14 -10.23
C LEU A 658 -3.65 -9.32 -9.99
N ARG A 659 -3.56 -9.98 -8.83
CA ARG A 659 -4.51 -11.04 -8.44
C ARG A 659 -5.94 -10.52 -8.34
N ALA A 660 -6.13 -9.35 -7.73
CA ALA A 660 -7.46 -8.73 -7.61
C ALA A 660 -8.07 -8.34 -8.97
N LEU A 661 -7.24 -8.00 -9.96
CA LEU A 661 -7.65 -7.79 -11.37
C LEU A 661 -7.84 -9.11 -12.15
N GLY A 662 -7.63 -10.28 -11.53
CA GLY A 662 -7.80 -11.59 -12.15
C GLY A 662 -6.63 -12.03 -13.05
N ALA A 663 -5.44 -11.45 -12.89
CA ALA A 663 -4.25 -11.87 -13.63
C ALA A 663 -3.49 -12.99 -12.90
N GLU A 664 -3.11 -14.01 -13.67
CA GLU A 664 -2.17 -15.05 -13.24
C GLU A 664 -0.74 -14.49 -13.19
N ILE A 665 0.09 -15.00 -12.27
CA ILE A 665 1.41 -14.44 -11.99
C ILE A 665 2.45 -15.56 -11.98
N VAL A 666 3.45 -15.42 -12.85
CA VAL A 666 4.64 -16.26 -12.88
C VAL A 666 5.82 -15.44 -12.37
N ARG A 667 6.48 -15.91 -11.31
CA ARG A 667 7.69 -15.30 -10.77
C ARG A 667 8.92 -15.89 -11.46
N THR A 668 9.98 -15.10 -11.59
CA THR A 668 11.27 -15.56 -12.13
C THR A 668 12.44 -15.06 -11.29
N PRO A 669 13.59 -15.76 -11.30
CA PRO A 669 14.85 -15.22 -10.80
C PRO A 669 15.21 -13.86 -11.41
N CYS A 670 16.11 -13.13 -10.75
CA CYS A 670 16.63 -11.85 -11.22
C CYS A 670 17.89 -12.03 -12.09
N THR A 671 17.75 -12.71 -13.22
CA THR A 671 18.83 -12.98 -14.21
C THR A 671 18.90 -11.92 -15.32
N LYS A 672 19.89 -12.06 -16.23
CA LYS A 672 20.03 -11.22 -17.43
C LYS A 672 18.91 -11.48 -18.44
N PHE A 673 18.56 -10.49 -19.27
CA PHE A 673 17.43 -10.59 -20.21
C PHE A 673 17.53 -11.72 -21.27
N ASP A 674 18.72 -12.26 -21.54
CA ASP A 674 18.94 -13.35 -22.50
C ASP A 674 18.97 -14.75 -21.87
N ASP A 675 19.03 -14.81 -20.54
CA ASP A 675 19.01 -16.04 -19.74
C ASP A 675 17.69 -16.82 -19.92
N PRO A 676 17.70 -18.15 -20.14
CA PRO A 676 16.48 -18.96 -20.29
C PRO A 676 15.43 -18.79 -19.18
N GLU A 677 15.84 -18.47 -17.95
CA GLU A 677 14.96 -18.29 -16.79
C GLU A 677 14.48 -16.84 -16.61
N SER A 678 15.00 -15.90 -17.41
CA SER A 678 14.57 -14.50 -17.38
C SER A 678 13.09 -14.34 -17.75
N ASN A 679 12.45 -13.29 -17.22
CA ASN A 679 11.02 -13.05 -17.44
C ASN A 679 10.64 -12.98 -18.93
N VAL A 680 11.48 -12.38 -19.80
CA VAL A 680 11.23 -12.31 -21.26
C VAL A 680 11.36 -13.66 -21.96
N ARG A 681 12.25 -14.56 -21.48
CA ARG A 681 12.43 -15.90 -22.03
C ARG A 681 11.36 -16.88 -21.51
N VAL A 682 10.99 -16.79 -20.24
CA VAL A 682 9.86 -17.51 -19.64
C VAL A 682 8.53 -17.11 -20.27
N ALA A 683 8.28 -15.81 -20.51
CA ALA A 683 7.10 -15.37 -21.25
C ALA A 683 7.06 -15.96 -22.67
N TRP A 684 8.18 -15.95 -23.40
CA TRP A 684 8.26 -16.57 -24.73
C TRP A 684 7.99 -18.07 -24.70
N LYS A 685 8.51 -18.80 -23.70
CA LYS A 685 8.22 -20.22 -23.48
C LYS A 685 6.72 -20.45 -23.29
N LEU A 686 6.11 -19.77 -22.32
CA LEU A 686 4.67 -19.88 -22.02
C LEU A 686 3.80 -19.57 -23.24
N LYS A 687 4.18 -18.58 -24.07
CA LYS A 687 3.49 -18.21 -25.31
C LYS A 687 3.54 -19.28 -26.41
N ASN A 688 4.49 -20.22 -26.35
CA ASN A 688 4.59 -21.32 -27.32
C ASN A 688 3.95 -22.60 -26.77
N GLU A 689 3.81 -22.71 -25.45
CA GLU A 689 3.14 -23.81 -24.76
C GLU A 689 1.61 -23.62 -24.67
N ASN A 690 1.11 -22.37 -24.72
CA ASN A 690 -0.31 -22.05 -24.66
C ASN A 690 -0.86 -21.62 -26.05
N PRO A 691 -1.79 -22.37 -26.66
CA PRO A 691 -2.53 -21.91 -27.84
C PRO A 691 -3.29 -20.60 -27.59
N ASN A 692 -3.54 -19.84 -28.65
CA ASN A 692 -4.24 -18.53 -28.61
C ASN A 692 -3.67 -17.57 -27.55
N SER A 693 -2.34 -17.57 -27.41
CA SER A 693 -1.63 -16.70 -26.47
C SER A 693 -0.61 -15.78 -27.16
N HIS A 694 -0.56 -14.55 -26.66
CA HIS A 694 0.04 -13.41 -27.35
C HIS A 694 0.89 -12.59 -26.37
N ILE A 695 2.13 -12.29 -26.77
CA ILE A 695 2.94 -11.27 -26.10
C ILE A 695 2.81 -9.99 -26.91
N LEU A 696 2.39 -8.90 -26.26
CA LEU A 696 2.26 -7.60 -26.93
C LEU A 696 3.60 -6.87 -27.01
N ASP A 697 4.53 -7.18 -26.11
CA ASP A 697 5.94 -6.78 -26.11
C ASP A 697 6.16 -5.27 -26.08
N GLN A 698 6.08 -4.70 -24.88
CA GLN A 698 6.38 -3.31 -24.60
C GLN A 698 7.80 -2.85 -25.03
N TYR A 699 8.76 -3.77 -25.26
CA TYR A 699 10.12 -3.44 -25.67
C TYR A 699 10.28 -3.31 -27.19
N ARG A 700 9.34 -3.90 -27.95
CA ARG A 700 9.36 -3.96 -29.43
C ARG A 700 8.19 -3.26 -30.12
N ASN A 701 7.05 -3.15 -29.45
CA ASN A 701 5.80 -2.73 -30.07
C ASN A 701 5.73 -1.20 -30.27
N PRO A 702 5.51 -0.70 -31.51
CA PRO A 702 5.45 0.74 -31.77
C PRO A 702 4.31 1.44 -31.01
N SER A 703 3.25 0.71 -30.63
CA SER A 703 2.12 1.21 -29.83
C SER A 703 2.55 1.85 -28.49
N ASN A 704 3.69 1.42 -27.91
CA ASN A 704 4.24 2.02 -26.69
C ASN A 704 4.70 3.49 -26.92
N PRO A 705 5.71 3.79 -27.75
CA PRO A 705 6.07 5.18 -28.05
C PRO A 705 4.95 5.95 -28.77
N LEU A 706 4.10 5.29 -29.57
CA LEU A 706 2.97 5.94 -30.22
C LEU A 706 1.91 6.43 -29.24
N ALA A 707 1.57 5.69 -28.18
CA ALA A 707 0.64 6.18 -27.15
C ALA A 707 1.12 7.51 -26.55
N HIS A 708 2.43 7.67 -26.35
CA HIS A 708 3.04 8.86 -25.79
C HIS A 708 3.25 10.00 -26.81
N TYR A 709 3.54 9.66 -28.07
CA TYR A 709 3.59 10.61 -29.19
C TYR A 709 2.20 11.17 -29.52
N ASP A 710 1.17 10.33 -29.56
CA ASP A 710 -0.21 10.70 -29.92
C ASP A 710 -0.96 11.41 -28.79
N THR A 711 -0.80 10.97 -27.53
CA THR A 711 -1.60 11.49 -26.40
C THR A 711 -0.77 12.30 -25.41
N THR A 712 0.23 11.70 -24.75
CA THR A 712 0.98 12.37 -23.66
C THR A 712 1.67 13.66 -24.13
N ALA A 713 2.17 13.69 -25.36
CA ALA A 713 2.84 14.85 -25.92
C ALA A 713 1.88 15.96 -26.39
N GLU A 714 0.77 15.60 -27.05
CA GLU A 714 -0.25 16.59 -27.46
C GLU A 714 -0.96 17.18 -26.23
N GLU A 715 -1.24 16.38 -25.19
CA GLU A 715 -1.70 16.89 -23.89
C GLU A 715 -0.73 17.90 -23.27
N LEU A 716 0.58 17.63 -23.31
CA LEU A 716 1.60 18.56 -22.80
C LEU A 716 1.67 19.85 -23.63
N LEU A 717 1.57 19.75 -24.96
CA LEU A 717 1.52 20.90 -25.85
C LEU A 717 0.24 21.72 -25.63
N GLU A 718 -0.91 21.08 -25.41
CA GLU A 718 -2.15 21.77 -25.07
C GLU A 718 -2.03 22.46 -23.70
N GLN A 719 -1.62 21.73 -22.66
CA GLN A 719 -1.53 22.23 -21.28
C GLN A 719 -0.50 23.38 -21.14
N CYS A 720 0.56 23.38 -21.96
CA CYS A 720 1.60 24.43 -21.95
C CYS A 720 1.41 25.52 -23.02
N ASP A 721 0.32 25.53 -23.79
CA ASP A 721 0.11 26.44 -24.93
C ASP A 721 1.30 26.44 -25.91
N GLY A 722 1.86 25.26 -26.19
CA GLY A 722 3.01 25.02 -27.07
C GLY A 722 4.39 25.39 -26.50
N LYS A 723 4.47 25.97 -25.30
CA LYS A 723 5.71 26.52 -24.72
C LYS A 723 6.32 25.58 -23.67
N ILE A 724 7.33 24.81 -24.06
CA ILE A 724 8.11 23.91 -23.19
C ILE A 724 9.59 24.05 -23.57
N ASP A 725 10.44 24.42 -22.62
CA ASP A 725 11.88 24.61 -22.84
C ASP A 725 12.70 23.37 -22.47
N MET A 726 12.20 22.55 -21.54
CA MET A 726 12.81 21.30 -21.13
C MET A 726 11.76 20.24 -20.78
N PHE A 727 12.02 18.98 -21.16
CA PHE A 727 11.26 17.81 -20.73
C PHE A 727 12.19 16.76 -20.11
N VAL A 728 11.85 16.28 -18.92
CA VAL A 728 12.66 15.35 -18.12
C VAL A 728 11.86 14.08 -17.81
N ALA A 729 12.40 12.91 -18.16
CA ALA A 729 11.73 11.62 -17.94
C ALA A 729 12.72 10.47 -17.71
N GLY A 730 12.32 9.51 -16.87
CA GLY A 730 13.05 8.26 -16.64
C GLY A 730 12.87 7.24 -17.76
N ALA A 731 13.96 6.58 -18.15
CA ALA A 731 13.97 5.57 -19.20
C ALA A 731 13.92 4.14 -18.64
N GLY A 732 12.75 3.51 -18.67
CA GLY A 732 12.61 2.05 -18.63
C GLY A 732 12.69 1.49 -20.05
N THR A 733 11.55 1.04 -20.60
CA THR A 733 11.42 0.68 -22.03
C THR A 733 11.83 1.79 -23.00
N GLY A 734 11.95 3.04 -22.55
CA GLY A 734 12.32 4.19 -23.36
C GLY A 734 11.21 4.75 -24.25
N GLY A 735 10.06 4.06 -24.35
CA GLY A 735 8.96 4.49 -25.20
C GLY A 735 8.33 5.83 -24.80
N THR A 736 8.20 6.11 -23.50
CA THR A 736 7.66 7.40 -23.00
C THR A 736 8.53 8.59 -23.40
N ILE A 737 9.85 8.53 -23.14
CA ILE A 737 10.75 9.60 -23.55
C ILE A 737 10.87 9.70 -25.08
N THR A 738 10.89 8.56 -25.79
CA THR A 738 10.93 8.53 -27.27
C THR A 738 9.70 9.19 -27.89
N GLY A 739 8.49 8.80 -27.46
CA GLY A 739 7.25 9.32 -28.02
C GLY A 739 7.09 10.82 -27.79
N VAL A 740 7.30 11.27 -26.55
CA VAL A 740 7.24 12.71 -26.22
C VAL A 740 8.33 13.49 -26.94
N ALA A 741 9.59 13.02 -26.92
CA ALA A 741 10.70 13.71 -27.58
C ALA A 741 10.48 13.84 -29.09
N ARG A 742 10.01 12.79 -29.79
CA ARG A 742 9.71 12.85 -31.23
C ARG A 742 8.69 13.94 -31.55
N LYS A 743 7.56 14.00 -30.82
CA LYS A 743 6.55 15.05 -31.02
C LYS A 743 7.07 16.43 -30.66
N LEU A 744 7.80 16.58 -29.55
CA LEU A 744 8.36 17.87 -29.14
C LEU A 744 9.43 18.36 -30.13
N LYS A 745 10.27 17.49 -30.71
CA LYS A 745 11.21 17.88 -31.77
C LYS A 745 10.52 18.28 -33.10
N GLU A 746 9.27 17.87 -33.33
CA GLU A 746 8.45 18.33 -34.46
C GLU A 746 7.71 19.65 -34.18
N LYS A 747 7.17 19.82 -32.96
CA LYS A 747 6.23 20.91 -32.61
C LYS A 747 6.88 22.07 -31.84
N CYS A 748 7.92 21.78 -31.07
CA CYS A 748 8.64 22.71 -30.19
C CYS A 748 10.16 22.38 -30.23
N PRO A 749 10.83 22.51 -31.39
CA PRO A 749 12.16 21.93 -31.64
C PRO A 749 13.28 22.44 -30.71
N ALA A 750 13.09 23.61 -30.10
CA ALA A 750 14.01 24.18 -29.10
C ALA A 750 13.95 23.48 -27.73
N CYS A 751 12.94 22.65 -27.46
CA CYS A 751 12.79 21.93 -26.20
C CYS A 751 13.95 20.93 -25.98
N LYS A 752 14.60 21.04 -24.81
CA LYS A 752 15.68 20.16 -24.39
C LYS A 752 15.15 18.90 -23.68
N ILE A 753 15.44 17.74 -24.25
CA ILE A 753 15.03 16.43 -23.77
C ILE A 753 16.12 15.85 -22.87
N VAL A 754 15.78 15.56 -21.62
CA VAL A 754 16.69 15.02 -20.60
C VAL A 754 16.24 13.61 -20.20
N GLY A 755 17.06 12.61 -20.52
CA GLY A 755 16.87 11.22 -20.10
C GLY A 755 17.47 10.94 -18.73
N VAL A 756 16.70 10.31 -17.85
CA VAL A 756 17.15 9.83 -16.54
C VAL A 756 17.28 8.32 -16.55
N ASP A 757 18.41 7.81 -16.08
CA ASP A 757 18.79 6.40 -16.18
C ASP A 757 19.53 5.96 -14.89
N PRO A 758 19.10 4.92 -14.17
CA PRO A 758 19.70 4.58 -12.90
C PRO A 758 21.15 4.10 -13.01
N GLU A 759 21.94 4.39 -11.98
CA GLU A 759 23.24 3.76 -11.75
C GLU A 759 23.05 2.23 -11.70
N GLY A 760 23.89 1.47 -12.42
CA GLY A 760 23.67 0.04 -12.68
C GLY A 760 23.06 -0.29 -14.06
N SER A 761 22.37 0.65 -14.71
CA SER A 761 21.87 0.47 -16.08
C SER A 761 22.84 0.94 -17.18
N ILE A 762 22.72 0.36 -18.38
CA ILE A 762 23.53 0.68 -19.58
C ILE A 762 22.81 1.57 -20.61
N VAL A 763 21.63 2.12 -20.30
CA VAL A 763 20.76 2.75 -21.31
C VAL A 763 21.28 4.11 -21.79
N ALA A 764 21.86 4.91 -20.87
CA ALA A 764 22.36 6.26 -21.14
C ALA A 764 23.52 6.34 -22.15
N LEU A 765 23.72 7.54 -22.72
CA LEU A 765 24.84 7.90 -23.59
C LEU A 765 25.51 9.21 -23.12
N PRO A 766 26.84 9.36 -23.29
CA PRO A 766 27.80 8.38 -23.81
C PRO A 766 27.98 7.19 -22.86
N SER A 767 28.44 6.05 -23.39
CA SER A 767 28.58 4.80 -22.62
C SER A 767 29.52 4.90 -21.41
N SER A 768 30.39 5.92 -21.36
CA SER A 768 31.22 6.25 -20.19
C SER A 768 30.43 6.69 -18.96
N LEU A 769 29.13 7.03 -19.09
CA LEU A 769 28.24 7.26 -17.95
C LEU A 769 27.78 5.96 -17.27
N ASN A 770 28.06 4.79 -17.86
CA ASN A 770 27.57 3.49 -17.40
C ASN A 770 28.68 2.64 -16.75
N THR A 771 29.76 3.28 -16.28
CA THR A 771 30.82 2.62 -15.49
C THR A 771 30.34 2.40 -14.05
N VAL A 772 29.95 1.18 -13.72
CA VAL A 772 29.43 0.79 -12.40
C VAL A 772 30.59 0.45 -11.44
N SER A 773 30.44 0.77 -10.15
CA SER A 773 31.33 0.29 -9.09
C SER A 773 31.14 -1.22 -8.90
N ALA A 774 32.19 -1.97 -8.58
CA ALA A 774 32.08 -3.43 -8.41
C ALA A 774 31.19 -3.87 -7.22
N ASN A 775 30.76 -2.94 -6.37
CA ASN A 775 30.01 -3.20 -5.15
C ASN A 775 28.51 -2.84 -5.26
N ASP A 776 28.10 -2.04 -6.25
CA ASP A 776 26.73 -1.49 -6.38
C ASP A 776 26.02 -2.02 -7.63
N THR A 777 25.53 -3.26 -7.58
CA THR A 777 24.81 -3.90 -8.71
C THR A 777 23.29 -4.06 -8.48
N THR A 778 22.80 -3.76 -7.28
CA THR A 778 21.39 -3.93 -6.88
C THR A 778 20.63 -2.60 -6.88
N MET A 779 19.87 -2.32 -7.94
CA MET A 779 18.95 -1.17 -8.02
C MET A 779 17.62 -1.47 -7.31
N GLU A 780 17.21 -0.66 -6.33
CA GLU A 780 15.91 -0.73 -5.67
C GLU A 780 14.83 0.15 -6.33
N VAL A 781 15.18 1.21 -7.07
CA VAL A 781 14.19 1.98 -7.84
C VAL A 781 13.61 1.12 -8.98
N GLU A 782 12.29 0.94 -8.97
CA GLU A 782 11.59 0.09 -9.92
C GLU A 782 11.05 0.88 -11.14
N GLY A 783 11.12 0.28 -12.33
CA GLY A 783 10.45 0.77 -13.55
C GLY A 783 11.28 1.65 -14.50
N ILE A 784 12.56 1.91 -14.16
CA ILE A 784 13.56 2.55 -15.01
C ILE A 784 14.86 1.72 -15.02
N GLY A 785 15.66 1.86 -16.07
CA GLY A 785 16.90 1.11 -16.29
C GLY A 785 16.69 -0.31 -16.85
N HIS A 786 17.63 -0.73 -17.71
CA HIS A 786 17.79 -2.09 -18.23
C HIS A 786 19.27 -2.48 -18.42
N ASP A 787 19.50 -3.78 -18.54
CA ASP A 787 20.75 -4.45 -18.96
C ASP A 787 20.86 -4.59 -20.50
N PHE A 788 19.84 -4.15 -21.24
CA PHE A 788 19.81 -4.06 -22.71
C PHE A 788 19.21 -2.73 -23.19
N ILE A 789 19.31 -2.46 -24.49
CA ILE A 789 18.68 -1.30 -25.15
C ILE A 789 17.39 -1.75 -25.84
N PRO A 790 16.18 -1.32 -25.40
CA PRO A 790 14.93 -1.73 -26.03
C PRO A 790 14.77 -1.24 -27.47
N THR A 791 14.14 -2.05 -28.35
CA THR A 791 13.89 -1.72 -29.77
C THR A 791 13.08 -0.41 -29.95
N VAL A 792 12.22 -0.06 -28.99
CA VAL A 792 11.39 1.16 -29.01
C VAL A 792 12.09 2.43 -28.50
N LEU A 793 13.31 2.34 -27.96
CA LEU A 793 14.05 3.50 -27.46
C LEU A 793 14.85 4.19 -28.58
N ASP A 794 14.41 5.38 -28.97
CA ASP A 794 15.18 6.27 -29.83
C ASP A 794 16.11 7.16 -28.99
N ARG A 795 17.40 6.82 -28.96
CA ARG A 795 18.41 7.61 -28.24
C ARG A 795 18.87 8.87 -29.00
N SER A 796 18.45 9.06 -30.26
CA SER A 796 18.87 10.20 -31.08
C SER A 796 18.08 11.49 -30.81
N VAL A 797 16.93 11.39 -30.17
CA VAL A 797 16.05 12.52 -29.81
C VAL A 797 16.26 13.04 -28.38
N ILE A 798 17.27 12.52 -27.66
CA ILE A 798 17.57 12.85 -26.26
C ILE A 798 18.86 13.68 -26.22
N ASP A 799 18.74 14.97 -25.86
CA ASP A 799 19.85 15.93 -25.92
C ASP A 799 20.86 15.77 -24.76
N GLN A 800 20.43 15.19 -23.63
CA GLN A 800 21.27 14.97 -22.45
C GLN A 800 20.79 13.75 -21.66
N TRP A 801 21.74 12.93 -21.18
CA TRP A 801 21.48 11.90 -20.18
C TRP A 801 22.04 12.31 -18.81
N CYS A 802 21.38 11.87 -17.75
CA CYS A 802 21.86 12.00 -16.37
C CYS A 802 21.66 10.67 -15.64
N LYS A 803 22.67 10.25 -14.86
CA LYS A 803 22.53 9.10 -13.95
C LYS A 803 21.86 9.52 -12.64
N SER A 804 21.20 8.57 -11.99
CA SER A 804 20.57 8.74 -10.67
C SER A 804 20.73 7.48 -9.80
N ASN A 805 21.02 7.65 -8.51
CA ASN A 805 21.01 6.56 -7.52
C ASN A 805 19.69 6.48 -6.75
N ASP A 806 19.47 5.33 -6.11
CA ASP A 806 18.29 5.05 -5.30
C ASP A 806 18.12 6.04 -4.14
N LYS A 807 19.21 6.41 -3.46
CA LYS A 807 19.18 7.29 -2.28
C LYS A 807 18.61 8.66 -2.61
N GLU A 808 19.11 9.33 -3.64
CA GLU A 808 18.57 10.63 -4.04
C GLU A 808 17.14 10.53 -4.61
N SER A 809 16.83 9.41 -5.27
CA SER A 809 15.51 9.15 -5.86
C SER A 809 14.45 9.03 -4.76
N PHE A 810 14.67 8.18 -3.75
CA PHE A 810 13.71 7.98 -2.67
C PHE A 810 13.58 9.21 -1.75
N LEU A 811 14.69 9.90 -1.45
CA LEU A 811 14.62 11.16 -0.70
C LEU A 811 13.84 12.24 -1.48
N MET A 812 14.02 12.36 -2.79
CA MET A 812 13.24 13.29 -3.61
C MET A 812 11.77 12.88 -3.73
N ALA A 813 11.45 11.59 -3.84
CA ALA A 813 10.07 11.10 -3.85
C ALA A 813 9.35 11.45 -2.53
N ARG A 814 10.02 11.30 -1.37
CA ARG A 814 9.46 11.72 -0.07
C ARG A 814 9.32 13.24 0.05
N ARG A 815 10.21 14.04 -0.57
CA ARG A 815 10.05 15.50 -0.66
C ARG A 815 8.85 15.90 -1.53
N LEU A 816 8.63 15.25 -2.68
CA LEU A 816 7.45 15.48 -3.52
C LEU A 816 6.14 15.24 -2.76
N ILE A 817 6.10 14.21 -1.92
CA ILE A 817 4.97 13.97 -1.01
C ILE A 817 4.87 15.09 0.06
N LYS A 818 5.94 15.34 0.82
CA LYS A 818 5.93 16.22 2.00
C LYS A 818 5.80 17.73 1.69
N GLU A 819 6.32 18.19 0.56
CA GLU A 819 6.42 19.62 0.23
C GLU A 819 5.40 20.06 -0.84
N GLU A 820 5.00 19.17 -1.74
CA GLU A 820 4.09 19.47 -2.85
C GLU A 820 2.78 18.65 -2.80
N GLY A 821 2.64 17.71 -1.86
CA GLY A 821 1.46 16.82 -1.74
C GLY A 821 1.32 15.77 -2.84
N LEU A 822 2.37 15.51 -3.61
CA LEU A 822 2.35 14.64 -4.81
C LEU A 822 2.64 13.17 -4.42
N LEU A 823 1.60 12.34 -4.38
CA LEU A 823 1.65 10.93 -3.95
C LEU A 823 2.22 9.95 -5.01
N CYS A 824 3.40 10.26 -5.54
CA CYS A 824 4.10 9.52 -6.58
C CYS A 824 5.08 8.44 -6.06
N GLY A 825 5.55 7.56 -6.96
CA GLY A 825 6.52 6.49 -6.71
C GLY A 825 8.00 6.91 -6.81
N GLY A 826 8.91 5.95 -6.62
CA GLY A 826 10.36 6.20 -6.54
C GLY A 826 10.99 6.79 -7.81
N SER A 827 10.58 6.30 -8.98
CA SER A 827 11.09 6.78 -10.29
C SER A 827 10.70 8.23 -10.62
N ALA A 828 9.60 8.73 -10.03
CA ALA A 828 9.24 10.15 -10.08
C ALA A 828 10.24 11.01 -9.28
N GLY A 829 10.74 10.46 -8.16
CA GLY A 829 11.85 11.04 -7.41
C GLY A 829 13.14 11.11 -8.23
N SER A 830 13.50 10.07 -8.97
CA SER A 830 14.66 10.07 -9.89
C SER A 830 14.52 11.13 -10.99
N ALA A 831 13.33 11.22 -11.61
CA ALA A 831 13.06 12.24 -12.64
C ALA A 831 13.21 13.66 -12.07
N MET A 832 12.70 13.89 -10.85
CA MET A 832 12.79 15.18 -10.18
C MET A 832 14.18 15.51 -9.63
N SER A 833 14.95 14.53 -9.15
CA SER A 833 16.32 14.73 -8.64
C SER A 833 17.27 15.19 -9.74
N VAL A 834 17.07 14.71 -10.99
CA VAL A 834 17.74 15.25 -12.17
C VAL A 834 17.14 16.59 -12.59
N ALA A 835 15.81 16.74 -12.62
CA ALA A 835 15.18 17.98 -13.08
C ALA A 835 15.65 19.22 -12.30
N VAL A 836 15.74 19.16 -10.96
CA VAL A 836 16.23 20.30 -10.15
C VAL A 836 17.73 20.60 -10.32
N LYS A 837 18.50 19.67 -10.91
CA LYS A 837 19.90 19.90 -11.33
C LYS A 837 19.93 20.51 -12.73
N ALA A 838 19.22 19.91 -13.69
CA ALA A 838 19.20 20.30 -15.09
C ALA A 838 18.52 21.67 -15.31
N ALA A 839 17.40 21.95 -14.64
CA ALA A 839 16.64 23.19 -14.80
C ALA A 839 17.39 24.45 -14.35
N LYS A 840 18.52 24.33 -13.63
CA LYS A 840 19.38 25.48 -13.26
C LYS A 840 19.96 26.24 -14.46
N GLN A 841 19.97 25.64 -15.65
CA GLN A 841 20.39 26.32 -16.90
C GLN A 841 19.27 27.17 -17.53
N LEU A 842 18.03 27.09 -17.03
CA LEU A 842 16.87 27.82 -17.55
C LEU A 842 16.65 29.14 -16.82
N LYS A 843 16.10 30.10 -17.55
CA LYS A 843 15.81 31.47 -17.10
C LYS A 843 14.36 31.62 -16.64
N GLU A 844 14.07 32.78 -16.07
CA GLU A 844 12.70 33.20 -15.79
C GLU A 844 11.85 33.25 -17.07
N GLY A 845 10.57 32.88 -16.97
CA GLY A 845 9.65 32.73 -18.10
C GLY A 845 9.79 31.42 -18.90
N GLN A 846 10.87 30.65 -18.73
CA GLN A 846 11.02 29.32 -19.33
C GLN A 846 10.33 28.23 -18.49
N ARG A 847 10.01 27.08 -19.11
CA ARG A 847 9.33 25.94 -18.47
C ARG A 847 10.11 24.63 -18.54
N CYS A 848 10.25 23.96 -17.40
CA CYS A 848 10.71 22.58 -17.28
C CYS A 848 9.53 21.66 -16.89
N VAL A 849 9.24 20.65 -17.71
CA VAL A 849 8.24 19.61 -17.43
C VAL A 849 8.94 18.33 -16.99
N VAL A 850 8.46 17.72 -15.90
CA VAL A 850 8.95 16.45 -15.35
C VAL A 850 7.81 15.45 -15.35
N LEU A 851 8.03 14.25 -15.90
CA LEU A 851 7.01 13.19 -15.88
C LEU A 851 7.13 12.33 -14.61
N LEU A 852 6.05 12.25 -13.83
CA LEU A 852 5.98 11.45 -12.59
C LEU A 852 5.25 10.13 -12.86
N PRO A 853 5.95 8.96 -13.00
CA PRO A 853 5.40 7.82 -13.74
C PRO A 853 4.29 7.01 -13.07
N ASP A 854 4.30 6.84 -11.74
CA ASP A 854 3.37 5.97 -11.03
C ASP A 854 3.13 6.40 -9.57
N SER A 855 2.14 5.78 -8.92
CA SER A 855 1.67 6.16 -7.58
C SER A 855 2.44 5.49 -6.44
N VAL A 856 2.41 6.13 -5.27
CA VAL A 856 2.99 5.61 -4.02
C VAL A 856 2.42 4.23 -3.60
N ARG A 857 1.23 3.85 -4.08
CA ARG A 857 0.55 2.57 -3.81
C ARG A 857 1.44 1.35 -4.04
N ASN A 858 2.33 1.42 -5.02
CA ASN A 858 3.21 0.31 -5.40
C ASN A 858 4.38 0.09 -4.40
N TYR A 859 4.55 0.98 -3.40
CA TYR A 859 5.76 1.12 -2.59
C TYR A 859 5.49 1.37 -1.10
N MET A 860 4.29 1.00 -0.61
CA MET A 860 3.85 1.26 0.77
C MET A 860 4.80 0.66 1.81
N SER A 861 5.28 -0.56 1.56
CA SER A 861 6.24 -1.30 2.38
C SER A 861 7.70 -0.91 2.14
N LYS A 862 8.02 -0.26 1.01
CA LYS A 862 9.37 0.15 0.60
C LYS A 862 9.67 1.61 1.03
N PHE A 863 10.00 2.51 0.10
CA PHE A 863 10.57 3.83 0.41
C PHE A 863 9.69 4.75 1.26
N LEU A 864 8.38 4.47 1.34
CA LEU A 864 7.45 5.20 2.21
C LEU A 864 7.70 4.90 3.69
N ASN A 865 8.18 3.70 4.00
CA ASN A 865 8.41 3.19 5.34
C ASN A 865 9.80 3.61 5.85
N ASP A 866 9.83 4.31 6.98
CA ASP A 866 11.07 4.78 7.62
C ASP A 866 12.02 3.65 8.00
N LYS A 867 11.51 2.47 8.42
CA LYS A 867 12.35 1.31 8.73
C LYS A 867 13.08 0.80 7.49
N TRP A 868 12.37 0.62 6.38
CA TRP A 868 12.97 0.17 5.11
C TRP A 868 14.01 1.18 4.61
N MET A 869 13.73 2.48 4.72
CA MET A 869 14.67 3.54 4.35
C MET A 869 15.93 3.56 5.24
N ALA A 870 15.82 3.23 6.53
CA ALA A 870 16.95 3.12 7.44
C ALA A 870 17.75 1.82 7.23
N GLN A 871 17.07 0.68 7.05
CA GLN A 871 17.66 -0.64 6.76
C GLN A 871 18.53 -0.61 5.49
N ASN A 872 18.08 0.08 4.44
CA ASN A 872 18.83 0.27 3.20
C ASN A 872 19.82 1.46 3.24
N GLY A 873 20.07 2.07 4.41
CA GLY A 873 21.02 3.16 4.60
C GLY A 873 20.68 4.48 3.89
N PHE A 874 19.48 4.61 3.33
CA PHE A 874 19.01 5.83 2.67
C PHE A 874 18.69 6.94 3.67
N LEU A 875 18.14 6.58 4.84
CA LEU A 875 17.95 7.47 5.98
C LEU A 875 19.05 7.25 7.05
N LYS A 876 19.35 8.31 7.82
CA LYS A 876 20.15 8.24 9.05
C LYS A 876 19.31 8.76 10.22
N ASP A 877 19.64 8.32 11.43
CA ASP A 877 19.15 8.89 12.68
C ASP A 877 17.61 8.95 12.80
N VAL A 878 16.98 7.78 12.76
CA VAL A 878 15.62 7.64 13.31
C VAL A 878 15.74 7.88 14.83
N GLN A 879 15.02 8.86 15.37
CA GLN A 879 15.03 9.14 16.82
C GLN A 879 14.21 8.09 17.60
N GLU A 880 14.81 6.92 17.80
CA GLU A 880 14.35 5.93 18.77
C GLU A 880 15.27 5.95 20.01
N HIS A 881 14.72 5.64 21.18
CA HIS A 881 15.51 5.41 22.40
C HIS A 881 16.24 4.06 22.31
N TYR A 882 17.36 4.06 21.58
CA TYR A 882 18.15 2.86 21.33
C TYR A 882 18.69 2.23 22.64
N PRO A 883 18.57 0.90 22.83
CA PRO A 883 19.07 0.21 24.01
C PRO A 883 20.59 0.35 24.23
N TRP A 884 21.04 0.12 25.46
CA TRP A 884 22.46 0.24 25.87
C TRP A 884 23.45 -0.55 25.00
N TRP A 885 22.99 -1.63 24.37
CA TRP A 885 23.79 -2.53 23.54
C TRP A 885 23.84 -2.13 22.05
N TRP A 886 23.04 -1.16 21.61
CA TRP A 886 22.79 -0.86 20.19
C TRP A 886 24.06 -0.60 19.37
N ASN A 887 24.99 0.18 19.94
CA ASN A 887 26.25 0.58 19.29
C ASN A 887 27.43 -0.37 19.58
N ILE A 888 27.20 -1.48 20.29
CA ILE A 888 28.22 -2.51 20.49
C ILE A 888 28.46 -3.24 19.16
N LYS A 889 29.69 -3.68 18.89
CA LYS A 889 30.04 -4.41 17.66
C LYS A 889 29.59 -5.88 17.71
N VAL A 890 29.21 -6.42 16.55
CA VAL A 890 28.84 -7.84 16.35
C VAL A 890 29.93 -8.80 16.82
N GLN A 891 31.21 -8.41 16.73
CA GLN A 891 32.35 -9.13 17.30
C GLN A 891 32.25 -9.44 18.82
N LYS A 892 31.35 -8.78 19.56
CA LYS A 892 31.11 -9.07 20.98
C LYS A 892 30.11 -10.21 21.23
N LEU A 893 29.43 -10.71 20.19
CA LEU A 893 28.73 -11.98 20.26
C LEU A 893 29.76 -13.11 20.23
N ASN A 894 29.78 -13.95 21.26
CA ASN A 894 30.59 -15.17 21.32
C ASN A 894 29.94 -16.27 20.45
N LEU A 895 29.84 -16.03 19.14
CA LEU A 895 29.25 -16.97 18.19
C LEU A 895 30.14 -18.21 18.04
N SER A 896 29.51 -19.38 18.03
CA SER A 896 30.17 -20.64 17.68
C SER A 896 30.58 -20.66 16.20
N ALA A 897 31.66 -21.38 15.89
CA ALA A 897 32.05 -21.65 14.51
C ALA A 897 30.89 -22.37 13.76
N PRO A 898 30.54 -21.92 12.54
CA PRO A 898 29.34 -22.40 11.86
C PRO A 898 29.56 -23.79 11.26
N LEU A 899 28.52 -24.63 11.29
CA LEU A 899 28.40 -25.77 10.40
C LEU A 899 28.29 -25.26 8.95
N ILE A 900 29.16 -25.72 8.07
CA ILE A 900 29.19 -25.38 6.64
C ILE A 900 28.92 -26.65 5.84
N LEU A 901 28.13 -26.52 4.77
CA LEU A 901 27.93 -27.57 3.76
C LEU A 901 28.60 -27.18 2.44
N LEU A 902 29.09 -28.17 1.70
CA LEU A 902 29.57 -27.99 0.33
C LEU A 902 28.39 -28.09 -0.65
N SER A 903 28.50 -27.44 -1.81
CA SER A 903 27.43 -27.33 -2.81
C SER A 903 26.96 -28.65 -3.42
N ASP A 904 27.81 -29.67 -3.40
CA ASP A 904 27.60 -31.01 -3.96
C ASP A 904 26.95 -31.99 -2.96
N VAL A 905 26.93 -31.67 -1.66
CA VAL A 905 26.22 -32.46 -0.64
C VAL A 905 24.75 -32.57 -1.05
N ASN A 906 24.21 -33.80 -1.13
CA ASN A 906 22.82 -33.98 -1.54
C ASN A 906 21.81 -33.59 -0.46
N CYS A 907 20.58 -33.30 -0.87
CA CYS A 907 19.50 -32.82 0.00
C CYS A 907 19.22 -33.77 1.18
N GLN A 908 19.22 -35.10 0.97
CA GLN A 908 19.10 -36.05 2.06
C GLN A 908 20.25 -35.91 3.07
N LYS A 909 21.50 -35.90 2.60
CA LYS A 909 22.67 -35.87 3.50
C LYS A 909 22.83 -34.52 4.20
N ALA A 910 22.38 -33.43 3.56
CA ALA A 910 22.25 -32.13 4.22
C ALA A 910 21.28 -32.20 5.41
N VAL A 911 20.08 -32.77 5.24
CA VAL A 911 19.10 -32.94 6.34
C VAL A 911 19.67 -33.84 7.46
N GLU A 912 20.29 -34.97 7.12
CA GLU A 912 20.92 -35.85 8.11
C GLU A 912 22.01 -35.13 8.93
N ILE A 913 22.91 -34.38 8.28
CA ILE A 913 23.99 -33.65 8.95
C ILE A 913 23.43 -32.52 9.84
N LEU A 914 22.44 -31.79 9.35
CA LEU A 914 21.76 -30.72 10.09
C LEU A 914 21.11 -31.28 11.38
N GLN A 915 20.40 -32.40 11.28
CA GLN A 915 19.82 -33.10 12.44
C GLN A 915 20.89 -33.64 13.40
N GLU A 916 21.91 -34.33 12.90
CA GLU A 916 23.00 -34.90 13.72
C GLU A 916 23.75 -33.83 14.52
N LYS A 917 23.94 -32.64 13.95
CA LYS A 917 24.59 -31.51 14.62
C LYS A 917 23.63 -30.58 15.36
N SER A 918 22.34 -30.95 15.47
CA SER A 918 21.28 -30.13 16.10
C SER A 918 21.23 -28.69 15.57
N CYS A 919 21.48 -28.52 14.26
CA CYS A 919 21.53 -27.24 13.57
C CYS A 919 20.37 -27.17 12.56
N ASN A 920 19.47 -26.20 12.68
CA ASN A 920 18.36 -26.07 11.73
C ASN A 920 18.76 -25.49 10.36
N GLN A 921 19.99 -24.96 10.24
CA GLN A 921 20.50 -24.25 9.08
C GLN A 921 22.04 -24.36 8.96
N ALA A 922 22.56 -24.25 7.74
CA ALA A 922 24.01 -24.20 7.46
C ALA A 922 24.30 -23.37 6.18
N PRO A 923 25.31 -22.48 6.18
CA PRO A 923 25.80 -21.84 4.96
C PRO A 923 26.35 -22.85 3.96
N VAL A 924 26.04 -22.65 2.68
CA VAL A 924 26.55 -23.45 1.56
C VAL A 924 27.69 -22.71 0.90
N VAL A 925 28.83 -23.39 0.76
CA VAL A 925 30.10 -22.79 0.34
C VAL A 925 30.73 -23.65 -0.76
N ALA A 926 31.24 -23.02 -1.81
CA ALA A 926 31.99 -23.71 -2.87
C ALA A 926 33.36 -24.20 -2.36
N GLU A 927 33.99 -25.17 -3.02
CA GLU A 927 35.38 -25.59 -2.73
C GLU A 927 36.37 -24.41 -2.76
N SER A 928 36.11 -23.40 -3.61
CA SER A 928 36.89 -22.15 -3.67
C SER A 928 36.80 -21.29 -2.40
N GLY A 929 35.88 -21.60 -1.50
CA GLY A 929 35.53 -20.84 -0.29
C GLY A 929 34.58 -19.67 -0.54
N VAL A 930 33.95 -19.57 -1.71
CA VAL A 930 32.90 -18.59 -2.00
C VAL A 930 31.60 -19.02 -1.33
N ILE A 931 31.00 -18.15 -0.52
CA ILE A 931 29.67 -18.37 0.08
C ILE A 931 28.62 -18.29 -1.03
N LEU A 932 27.95 -19.40 -1.31
CA LEU A 932 26.92 -19.51 -2.35
C LEU A 932 25.52 -19.20 -1.81
N GLY A 933 25.30 -19.42 -0.51
CA GLY A 933 24.05 -19.10 0.17
C GLY A 933 23.91 -19.81 1.50
N ILE A 934 22.67 -20.11 1.89
CA ILE A 934 22.33 -20.86 3.10
C ILE A 934 21.18 -21.83 2.82
N VAL A 935 21.17 -22.96 3.53
CA VAL A 935 20.08 -23.95 3.50
C VAL A 935 19.54 -24.17 4.90
N THR A 936 18.25 -24.48 4.98
CA THR A 936 17.55 -24.85 6.22
C THR A 936 16.85 -26.19 6.01
N ILE A 937 16.62 -26.95 7.09
CA ILE A 937 15.87 -28.22 7.01
C ILE A 937 14.50 -27.98 6.36
N THR A 938 13.80 -26.91 6.77
CA THR A 938 12.49 -26.52 6.22
C THR A 938 12.56 -26.28 4.72
N ASN A 939 13.53 -25.49 4.23
CA ASN A 939 13.63 -25.16 2.81
C ASN A 939 13.91 -26.41 1.94
N ILE A 940 14.87 -27.25 2.37
CA ILE A 940 15.18 -28.51 1.67
C ILE A 940 13.93 -29.39 1.56
N LEU A 941 13.17 -29.54 2.66
CA LEU A 941 11.93 -30.31 2.67
C LEU A 941 10.82 -29.65 1.83
N SER A 942 10.67 -28.33 1.88
CA SER A 942 9.67 -27.59 1.09
C SER A 942 9.88 -27.76 -0.42
N SER A 943 11.12 -27.64 -0.92
CA SER A 943 11.41 -27.86 -2.35
C SER A 943 11.20 -29.31 -2.79
N ILE A 944 11.43 -30.29 -1.91
CA ILE A 944 11.12 -31.70 -2.18
C ILE A 944 9.60 -31.93 -2.21
N LEU A 945 8.86 -31.34 -1.27
CA LEU A 945 7.41 -31.45 -1.17
C LEU A 945 6.66 -30.69 -2.28
N GLY A 946 7.26 -29.63 -2.83
CA GLY A 946 6.78 -28.94 -4.05
C GLY A 946 7.03 -29.72 -5.34
N GLY A 947 8.02 -30.61 -5.35
CA GLY A 947 8.45 -31.39 -6.51
C GLY A 947 9.56 -30.74 -7.35
N ASP A 948 10.10 -29.60 -6.89
CA ASP A 948 11.16 -28.84 -7.58
C ASP A 948 12.54 -29.51 -7.48
N THR A 949 12.74 -30.38 -6.49
CA THR A 949 13.99 -31.15 -6.30
C THR A 949 13.72 -32.54 -5.72
N GLN A 950 14.72 -33.43 -5.78
CA GLN A 950 14.69 -34.76 -5.15
C GLN A 950 15.66 -34.87 -3.97
N PHE A 951 15.48 -35.86 -3.10
CA PHE A 951 16.42 -36.17 -2.00
C PHE A 951 17.86 -36.43 -2.47
N SER A 952 18.02 -36.91 -3.70
CA SER A 952 19.29 -37.20 -4.39
C SER A 952 19.95 -35.98 -5.05
N ASP A 953 19.26 -34.85 -5.19
CA ASP A 953 19.80 -33.64 -5.80
C ASP A 953 20.84 -32.94 -4.91
N PRO A 954 21.81 -32.20 -5.49
CA PRO A 954 22.77 -31.41 -4.72
C PRO A 954 22.08 -30.19 -4.10
N VAL A 955 22.42 -29.89 -2.84
CA VAL A 955 21.72 -28.89 -2.01
C VAL A 955 21.86 -27.45 -2.54
N ILE A 956 22.78 -27.21 -3.48
CA ILE A 956 22.87 -25.95 -4.22
C ILE A 956 21.58 -25.59 -4.98
N LYS A 957 20.79 -26.58 -5.44
CA LYS A 957 19.47 -26.34 -6.07
C LYS A 957 18.48 -25.63 -5.14
N VAL A 958 18.57 -25.91 -3.84
CA VAL A 958 17.66 -25.39 -2.80
C VAL A 958 18.34 -24.37 -1.89
N THR A 959 19.47 -23.79 -2.33
CA THR A 959 20.21 -22.82 -1.54
C THR A 959 19.61 -21.42 -1.66
N TYR A 960 19.23 -20.80 -0.54
CA TYR A 960 18.84 -19.39 -0.53
C TYR A 960 20.08 -18.52 -0.79
N GLN A 961 20.13 -17.92 -1.97
CA GLN A 961 21.22 -17.03 -2.40
C GLN A 961 21.05 -15.58 -1.91
N GLN A 962 19.82 -15.19 -1.52
CA GLN A 962 19.54 -13.91 -0.86
C GLN A 962 19.57 -14.11 0.66
N PHE A 963 20.50 -13.42 1.32
CA PHE A 963 20.69 -13.43 2.79
C PHE A 963 21.51 -12.19 3.19
N SER A 964 21.21 -11.60 4.35
CA SER A 964 21.99 -10.49 4.88
C SER A 964 23.37 -10.93 5.35
N LYS A 965 24.40 -10.28 4.80
CA LYS A 965 25.79 -10.35 5.27
C LYS A 965 26.07 -9.21 6.26
N ILE A 966 26.56 -9.57 7.44
CA ILE A 966 26.94 -8.63 8.50
C ILE A 966 28.43 -8.79 8.78
N ASN A 967 29.19 -7.69 8.82
CA ASN A 967 30.62 -7.73 9.17
C ASN A 967 30.78 -7.74 10.70
N LEU A 968 31.84 -8.36 11.22
CA LEU A 968 32.18 -8.29 12.65
C LEU A 968 32.26 -6.85 13.22
N ASN A 969 32.58 -5.87 12.37
CA ASN A 969 32.67 -4.46 12.75
C ASN A 969 31.34 -3.70 12.73
N ASP A 970 30.27 -4.28 12.18
CA ASP A 970 28.91 -3.70 12.26
C ASP A 970 28.38 -3.69 13.69
N THR A 971 27.30 -2.94 13.93
CA THR A 971 26.68 -2.82 15.26
C THR A 971 25.61 -3.88 15.52
N LEU A 972 25.37 -4.19 16.80
CA LEU A 972 24.27 -5.04 17.24
C LEU A 972 22.90 -4.45 16.87
N GLY A 973 22.76 -3.13 16.75
CA GLY A 973 21.57 -2.48 16.20
C GLY A 973 21.31 -2.83 14.75
N LYS A 974 22.35 -2.78 13.89
CA LYS A 974 22.24 -3.21 12.47
C LYS A 974 21.86 -4.68 12.37
N LEU A 975 22.48 -5.53 13.21
CA LEU A 975 22.13 -6.96 13.31
C LEU A 975 20.68 -7.17 13.79
N SER A 976 20.22 -6.41 14.80
CA SER A 976 18.84 -6.46 15.28
C SER A 976 17.84 -6.11 14.19
N HIS A 977 18.12 -5.09 13.36
CA HIS A 977 17.25 -4.69 12.25
C HIS A 977 17.21 -5.72 11.10
N VAL A 978 18.27 -6.51 10.89
CA VAL A 978 18.23 -7.68 9.99
C VAL A 978 17.32 -8.76 10.59
N LEU A 979 17.52 -9.06 11.88
CA LEU A 979 16.78 -10.09 12.61
C LEU A 979 15.30 -9.74 12.93
N GLU A 980 14.84 -8.54 12.55
CA GLU A 980 13.40 -8.19 12.51
C GLU A 980 12.71 -8.77 11.26
N ASN A 981 13.44 -8.99 10.17
CA ASN A 981 12.92 -9.41 8.86
C ASN A 981 13.41 -10.80 8.42
N GLU A 982 14.66 -11.16 8.77
CA GLU A 982 15.30 -12.43 8.44
C GLU A 982 15.46 -13.30 9.69
N GLN A 983 15.37 -14.63 9.55
CA GLN A 983 15.50 -15.55 10.69
C GLN A 983 16.94 -15.64 11.25
N PHE A 984 17.92 -15.20 10.47
CA PHE A 984 19.35 -15.27 10.75
C PHE A 984 20.10 -14.15 10.01
N ALA A 985 21.36 -13.93 10.38
CA ALA A 985 22.31 -13.14 9.61
C ALA A 985 23.63 -13.91 9.47
N VAL A 986 24.22 -13.90 8.27
CA VAL A 986 25.51 -14.57 8.04
C VAL A 986 26.63 -13.59 8.39
N ILE A 987 27.37 -13.91 9.45
CA ILE A 987 28.44 -13.05 9.95
C ILE A 987 29.72 -13.36 9.17
N VAL A 988 30.25 -12.36 8.48
CA VAL A 988 31.45 -12.49 7.64
C VAL A 988 32.63 -11.71 8.20
N HIS A 989 33.83 -12.23 7.95
CA HIS A 989 35.08 -11.54 8.18
C HIS A 989 35.96 -11.63 6.94
N GLU A 990 36.77 -10.60 6.69
CA GLU A 990 37.66 -10.52 5.54
C GLU A 990 39.08 -10.82 6.01
N VAL A 991 39.67 -11.89 5.46
CA VAL A 991 40.99 -12.38 5.85
C VAL A 991 41.93 -12.24 4.66
N GLU A 992 43.08 -11.60 4.88
CA GLU A 992 44.13 -11.49 3.88
C GLU A 992 44.90 -12.82 3.77
N GLN A 993 44.83 -13.48 2.61
CA GLN A 993 45.54 -14.73 2.35
C GLN A 993 46.70 -14.50 1.37
N TYR A 994 47.92 -14.73 1.84
CA TYR A 994 49.13 -14.65 1.02
C TYR A 994 49.37 -15.99 0.31
N ASN A 995 49.59 -15.96 -1.01
CA ASN A 995 49.95 -17.15 -1.77
C ASN A 995 51.49 -17.39 -1.77
N ALA A 996 51.92 -18.55 -2.30
CA ALA A 996 53.33 -18.93 -2.37
C ALA A 996 54.22 -18.02 -3.27
N LYS A 997 53.67 -16.99 -3.91
CA LYS A 997 54.40 -15.95 -4.65
C LYS A 997 54.45 -14.60 -3.91
N GLY A 998 53.95 -14.54 -2.67
CA GLY A 998 53.96 -13.34 -1.82
C GLY A 998 52.88 -12.31 -2.12
N SER A 999 52.01 -12.53 -3.11
CA SER A 999 50.86 -11.65 -3.36
C SER A 999 49.67 -12.06 -2.49
N SER A 1000 49.03 -11.10 -1.82
CA SER A 1000 47.82 -11.33 -1.06
C SER A 1000 46.54 -11.33 -1.89
N LEU A 1001 45.53 -12.01 -1.36
CA LEU A 1001 44.14 -12.01 -1.81
C LEU A 1001 43.24 -11.84 -0.59
N MET A 1002 42.36 -10.84 -0.60
CA MET A 1002 41.32 -10.71 0.43
C MET A 1002 40.23 -11.76 0.20
N LYS A 1003 39.95 -12.60 1.21
CA LYS A 1003 38.93 -13.65 1.15
C LYS A 1003 37.91 -13.45 2.26
N GLN A 1004 36.63 -13.35 1.89
CA GLN A 1004 35.53 -13.41 2.85
C GLN A 1004 35.40 -14.86 3.38
N MET A 1005 35.34 -14.99 4.71
CA MET A 1005 35.05 -16.24 5.41
C MET A 1005 33.79 -16.06 6.26
N VAL A 1006 32.99 -17.13 6.40
CA VAL A 1006 31.92 -17.16 7.39
C VAL A 1006 32.56 -17.28 8.77
N PHE A 1007 32.30 -16.30 9.64
CA PHE A 1007 32.73 -16.34 11.04
C PHE A 1007 31.70 -17.04 11.92
N GLY A 1008 30.41 -16.90 11.60
CA GLY A 1008 29.30 -17.52 12.29
C GLY A 1008 27.97 -17.23 11.60
N VAL A 1009 26.89 -17.80 12.13
CA VAL A 1009 25.52 -17.39 11.78
C VAL A 1009 24.89 -16.91 13.09
N ALA A 1010 24.38 -15.68 13.09
CA ALA A 1010 23.71 -15.10 14.25
C ALA A 1010 22.19 -15.16 14.08
N THR A 1011 21.48 -15.45 15.15
CA THR A 1011 20.02 -15.45 15.24
C THR A 1011 19.55 -14.43 16.27
N ALA A 1012 18.24 -14.22 16.37
CA ALA A 1012 17.66 -13.45 17.46
C ALA A 1012 18.05 -14.01 18.85
N VAL A 1013 18.22 -15.33 18.99
CA VAL A 1013 18.56 -15.99 20.26
C VAL A 1013 19.98 -15.64 20.73
N ASP A 1014 20.94 -15.51 19.80
CA ASP A 1014 22.32 -15.13 20.12
C ASP A 1014 22.41 -13.69 20.63
N LEU A 1015 21.72 -12.77 19.94
CA LEU A 1015 21.60 -11.38 20.35
C LEU A 1015 20.90 -11.25 21.72
N LEU A 1016 19.77 -11.94 21.91
CA LEU A 1016 19.03 -11.98 23.18
C LEU A 1016 19.88 -12.52 24.34
N THR A 1017 20.73 -13.53 24.08
CA THR A 1017 21.65 -14.10 25.08
C THR A 1017 22.73 -13.10 25.49
N PHE A 1018 23.27 -12.34 24.53
CA PHE A 1018 24.27 -11.31 24.81
C PHE A 1018 23.73 -10.16 25.65
N ILE A 1019 22.51 -9.68 25.41
CA ILE A 1019 21.96 -8.47 26.05
C ILE A 1019 21.42 -8.68 27.48
N THR A 1020 21.67 -9.84 28.09
CA THR A 1020 21.25 -10.16 29.46
C THR A 1020 21.85 -9.22 30.51
N PRO A 1021 21.20 -9.02 31.69
CA PRO A 1021 21.68 -8.09 32.71
C PRO A 1021 23.10 -8.33 33.22
N LYS A 1022 23.62 -9.58 33.12
CA LYS A 1022 24.98 -9.94 33.51
C LYS A 1022 26.07 -9.29 32.63
N ASN A 1023 25.72 -8.89 31.41
CA ASN A 1023 26.65 -8.32 30.43
C ASN A 1023 26.52 -6.79 30.30
N LYS A 1024 25.62 -6.15 31.06
CA LYS A 1024 25.45 -4.69 31.05
C LYS A 1024 26.65 -4.03 31.76
N PRO A 1025 27.37 -3.06 31.14
CA PRO A 1025 28.49 -2.37 31.77
C PRO A 1025 28.09 -1.67 33.08
N GLN A 1026 28.91 -1.80 34.12
CA GLN A 1026 28.60 -1.29 35.46
C GLN A 1026 28.62 0.25 35.54
N ASP A 1027 29.39 0.92 34.68
CA ASP A 1027 29.56 2.38 34.68
C ASP A 1027 28.32 3.17 34.19
N LEU A 1028 27.32 2.49 33.62
CA LEU A 1028 26.10 3.12 33.08
C LEU A 1028 25.10 3.63 34.14
N ASN A 1029 25.41 3.48 35.43
CA ASN A 1029 24.53 3.91 36.52
C ASN A 1029 24.68 5.40 36.92
N ALA A 1030 25.64 6.13 36.35
CA ALA A 1030 25.97 7.50 36.78
C ALA A 1030 25.09 8.63 36.18
N SER A 1031 24.22 8.35 35.19
CA SER A 1031 23.60 9.40 34.35
C SER A 1031 22.08 9.31 34.15
N LEU A 1032 21.38 8.39 34.84
CA LEU A 1032 19.96 8.09 34.59
C LEU A 1032 18.97 8.61 35.66
N THR A 1033 19.45 9.30 36.70
CA THR A 1033 18.65 9.65 37.90
C THR A 1033 18.04 11.07 37.89
N SER A 1034 18.03 11.77 36.76
CA SER A 1034 17.72 13.23 36.71
C SER A 1034 16.70 13.66 35.63
N VAL A 1035 16.00 12.73 34.99
CA VAL A 1035 15.19 13.02 33.78
C VAL A 1035 13.66 13.00 34.00
N TYR A 1036 13.18 12.59 35.19
CA TYR A 1036 11.74 12.59 35.50
C TYR A 1036 11.17 13.93 36.00
N GLU A 1037 12.01 14.95 36.20
CA GLU A 1037 11.61 16.30 36.60
C GLU A 1037 12.34 17.38 35.79
N ARG A 1038 11.81 17.74 34.60
CA ARG A 1038 11.90 19.08 33.95
C ARG A 1038 11.43 19.03 32.48
N THR A 1039 10.19 19.45 32.22
CA THR A 1039 9.73 19.80 30.85
C THR A 1039 8.63 20.87 30.82
N PHE A 1040 8.64 21.81 31.77
CA PHE A 1040 8.07 23.14 31.55
C PHE A 1040 9.23 24.11 31.25
N PRO A 1041 9.35 24.64 30.02
CA PRO A 1041 10.33 25.67 29.72
C PRO A 1041 9.77 27.06 30.07
N GLU A 1042 10.29 27.68 31.12
CA GLU A 1042 10.05 29.11 31.39
C GLU A 1042 10.68 30.00 30.30
N SER A 1043 10.09 31.17 30.09
CA SER A 1043 10.48 32.10 29.02
C SER A 1043 11.74 32.90 29.34
N GLY A 1044 12.89 32.40 28.87
CA GLY A 1044 14.21 33.06 28.99
C GLY A 1044 14.74 33.60 27.67
N LYS A 1045 15.04 34.91 27.60
CA LYS A 1045 15.66 35.57 26.45
C LYS A 1045 17.05 34.99 26.15
N ASN A 1046 17.42 34.92 24.87
CA ASN A 1046 18.73 35.41 24.43
C ASN A 1046 18.71 35.80 22.94
N SER A 1047 19.50 36.83 22.61
CA SER A 1047 19.61 37.45 21.29
C SER A 1047 20.79 36.89 20.49
N TYR A 1048 20.68 36.93 19.16
CA TYR A 1048 21.81 36.89 18.26
C TYR A 1048 21.68 38.06 17.27
N ASP A 1049 22.76 38.84 17.16
CA ASP A 1049 22.91 39.97 16.24
C ASP A 1049 23.63 39.53 14.96
N VAL A 1050 23.25 40.16 13.83
CA VAL A 1050 23.87 40.14 12.48
C VAL A 1050 23.96 38.77 11.80
#